data_AF-A0A7C2Z4D0-F1
#
_entry.id   AF-A0A7C2Z4D0-F1
#
_cell.length_a   1.000
_cell.length_b   1.000
_cell.length_c   1.000
_cell.angle_alpha   90.00
_cell.angle_beta   90.00
_cell.angle_gamma   90.00
#
_symmetry.space_group_name_H-M   'P 1'
#
loop_
_entity.id
_entity.type
_entity.pdbx_description
1 polymer ?
#
loop_
_entity_poly.entity_id
_entity_poly.type
_entity_poly.pdbx_seq_one_letter_code
_entity_poly.pdbx_strand_id
1 'polypeptide(L)'
;MRFTEPWYLLLLPVAWGWVWWTGRRLLGVSRARRRVILALRFALVLLIVLALAGWQGVGSLRSVCTVFVLDRSASISDEGRAAAQQYLQEALRQAPDDARTGLVVFGAEPMVEWLPAPRKTVDTMYAKPNPDGTDIAAALRLASALFPDGYARRIVLLTDGNETAGDAYAAAQVAAVEGIPIDVVPLPTGKAGNDALIEALEAPSVAKVGEPYTVRIVVHSQRHAEGTIALDREGAPIKRIPVKLSPGANLVTTTLRADKPGVQRIRAVLEAQPDSDPRNNLGLALTRVQGKPHVLIAEGRAGASDAIARALQANAITVTRVREGGFPDRPEKLLDYDAIVFNDFPATALSPQQMEAVQSAVREGGVGFVMIGGENAYQPGGYYGTPIAELLPVDLEIKHRQIQHAATVVLVVDASGSMNNYIGQHKVAHLAAEASIKTLRMLRPIDRFGVIISSHGSDWLLPDMARTGFDPFSCDGRQFQGCHGQRAGQPPSAIFPASEREPIIAVLQKVYGTGGGIFVRGSLEMAMRGMLTEPPDRARHIIMLADANDCDEQEGSIQVAQQLRRLGVTLSVVAFGDGDATKFLKQLARVGGGQFYQTRDASSLPRLFTADVSAMTRTAIEQGAFIPKVNTADERLREVDWSRTPALLAYNLVSERPLAQTLMRTHKDDPLLAVWRYGLGTAIAFTSDAQPRWAQRWLGWDGYAVFWTQVIRSAMRPSAQPNLGLTATVRNGQAIVELQAFTPQGEPINGLTPKLTVGAPSGETTELTLSMEGAGRYTAQFPLRGQGLYVLSTQGDFGTGRTATLTAALAVPYPLEYRFYRQNRPLLERIASLTGGRVAPEPARAYDPPPAPQRFTRDLWTLALLLALMLLMVDITVRRVVITIPEAVAALLGRLRWRRERRGATAPVAARLQAAKQRAAQRTQVPTAPRERVAATATVRTPPSQPDAPPEKPPPVATTPKPDRTDGAPNADGDTLGRLLKAKRNRN
;
A
#
# COMPACT_ATOMS: atom_id res chain seq x y z
N MET A 1 51.98 -28.36 -15.40
CA MET A 1 51.69 -27.04 -14.79
C MET A 1 51.07 -26.15 -15.85
N ARG A 2 50.32 -25.13 -15.45
CA ARG A 2 49.78 -24.07 -16.32
C ARG A 2 50.18 -22.71 -15.73
N PHE A 3 50.11 -21.68 -16.54
CA PHE A 3 50.21 -20.27 -16.15
C PHE A 3 49.00 -19.57 -16.77
N THR A 4 48.37 -18.63 -16.06
CA THR A 4 47.30 -17.82 -16.65
C THR A 4 47.90 -16.77 -17.58
N GLU A 5 48.97 -16.12 -17.13
CA GLU A 5 49.62 -14.99 -17.80
C GLU A 5 51.12 -15.30 -18.01
N PRO A 6 51.48 -16.20 -18.95
CA PRO A 6 52.84 -16.72 -19.09
C PRO A 6 53.88 -15.67 -19.47
N TRP A 7 53.47 -14.50 -20.00
CA TRP A 7 54.37 -13.43 -20.40
C TRP A 7 55.09 -12.77 -19.21
N TYR A 8 54.54 -12.80 -18.00
CA TYR A 8 55.24 -12.32 -16.79
C TYR A 8 56.56 -13.07 -16.54
N LEU A 9 56.72 -14.31 -17.03
CA LEU A 9 57.97 -15.07 -16.91
C LEU A 9 59.16 -14.37 -17.60
N LEU A 10 58.91 -13.48 -18.57
CA LEU A 10 59.93 -12.65 -19.22
C LEU A 10 60.58 -11.64 -18.25
N LEU A 11 59.98 -11.36 -17.09
CA LEU A 11 60.57 -10.53 -16.05
C LEU A 11 61.73 -11.23 -15.31
N LEU A 12 61.83 -12.57 -15.36
CA LEU A 12 62.88 -13.32 -14.67
C LEU A 12 64.31 -12.85 -15.02
N PRO A 13 64.76 -12.81 -16.29
CA PRO A 13 66.11 -12.37 -16.62
C PRO A 13 66.41 -10.93 -16.18
N VAL A 14 65.45 -10.01 -16.32
CA VAL A 14 65.61 -8.60 -15.93
C VAL A 14 65.73 -8.48 -14.40
N ALA A 15 64.82 -9.09 -13.66
CA ALA A 15 64.79 -9.04 -12.20
C ALA A 15 65.99 -9.80 -11.58
N TRP A 16 66.45 -10.90 -12.19
CA TRP A 16 67.67 -11.60 -11.79
C TRP A 16 68.93 -10.76 -12.07
N GLY A 17 69.01 -10.08 -13.22
CA GLY A 17 70.08 -9.12 -13.50
C GLY A 17 70.13 -7.99 -12.46
N TRP A 18 68.97 -7.46 -12.06
CA TRP A 18 68.85 -6.45 -11.00
C TRP A 18 69.23 -6.96 -9.61
N VAL A 19 68.82 -8.18 -9.23
CA VAL A 19 69.25 -8.84 -7.97
C VAL A 19 70.76 -9.04 -7.95
N TRP A 20 71.37 -9.45 -9.07
CA TRP A 20 72.82 -9.61 -9.20
C TRP A 20 73.57 -8.28 -9.11
N TRP A 21 73.08 -7.23 -9.77
CA TRP A 21 73.67 -5.89 -9.77
C TRP A 21 73.57 -5.20 -8.41
N THR A 22 72.39 -5.23 -7.77
CA THR A 22 72.23 -4.73 -6.39
C THR A 22 73.07 -5.56 -5.41
N GLY A 23 73.11 -6.88 -5.56
CA GLY A 23 73.97 -7.79 -4.79
C GLY A 23 75.47 -7.59 -5.00
N ARG A 24 75.90 -6.95 -6.10
CA ARG A 24 77.30 -6.51 -6.28
C ARG A 24 77.66 -5.31 -5.39
N ARG A 25 76.68 -4.46 -5.04
CA ARG A 25 76.85 -3.21 -4.27
C ARG A 25 76.69 -3.35 -2.74
N LEU A 26 76.47 -4.55 -2.20
CA LEU A 26 76.54 -4.76 -0.74
C LEU A 26 78.00 -4.67 -0.23
N LEU A 27 78.32 -3.53 0.39
CA LEU A 27 79.51 -3.27 1.20
C LEU A 27 79.31 -3.77 2.64
N GLY A 28 80.40 -3.95 3.39
CA GLY A 28 80.36 -4.31 4.82
C GLY A 28 79.89 -5.73 5.16
N VAL A 29 79.73 -6.62 4.18
CA VAL A 29 79.15 -7.97 4.36
C VAL A 29 80.12 -9.07 3.88
N SER A 30 80.30 -10.13 4.68
CA SER A 30 81.23 -11.22 4.36
C SER A 30 80.86 -11.98 3.08
N ARG A 31 81.89 -12.50 2.38
CA ARG A 31 81.72 -13.21 1.09
C ARG A 31 80.73 -14.38 1.15
N ALA A 32 80.58 -15.04 2.31
CA ALA A 32 79.59 -16.11 2.50
C ALA A 32 78.17 -15.54 2.68
N ARG A 33 77.98 -14.60 3.62
CA ARG A 33 76.67 -13.96 3.91
C ARG A 33 76.06 -13.32 2.65
N ARG A 34 76.90 -12.69 1.83
CA ARG A 34 76.51 -12.08 0.55
C ARG A 34 76.01 -13.10 -0.50
N ARG A 35 76.53 -14.33 -0.52
CA ARG A 35 75.98 -15.41 -1.38
C ARG A 35 74.61 -15.88 -0.89
N VAL A 36 74.42 -16.02 0.42
CA VAL A 36 73.14 -16.44 1.03
C VAL A 36 72.05 -15.41 0.75
N ILE A 37 72.32 -14.12 0.97
CA ILE A 37 71.41 -13.01 0.66
C ILE A 37 71.04 -13.00 -0.84
N LEU A 38 72.01 -13.18 -1.73
CA LEU A 38 71.75 -13.30 -3.17
C LEU A 38 70.84 -14.50 -3.50
N ALA A 39 71.13 -15.70 -2.98
CA ALA A 39 70.33 -16.90 -3.22
C ALA A 39 68.88 -16.75 -2.73
N LEU A 40 68.69 -16.19 -1.53
CA LEU A 40 67.35 -15.88 -0.98
C LEU A 40 66.60 -14.90 -1.89
N ARG A 41 67.27 -13.87 -2.43
CA ARG A 41 66.66 -12.88 -3.33
C ARG A 41 66.32 -13.44 -4.71
N PHE A 42 67.15 -14.32 -5.27
CA PHE A 42 66.81 -15.03 -6.51
C PHE A 42 65.58 -15.92 -6.33
N ALA A 43 65.50 -16.66 -5.22
CA ALA A 43 64.34 -17.49 -4.90
C ALA A 43 63.07 -16.65 -4.60
N LEU A 44 63.21 -15.53 -3.87
CA LEU A 44 62.13 -14.58 -3.62
C LEU A 44 61.55 -14.00 -4.91
N VAL A 45 62.41 -13.50 -5.80
CA VAL A 45 62.00 -12.96 -7.11
C VAL A 45 61.38 -14.03 -7.99
N LEU A 46 61.93 -15.25 -8.01
CA LEU A 46 61.34 -16.38 -8.73
C LEU A 46 59.91 -16.68 -8.23
N LEU A 47 59.69 -16.75 -6.92
CA LEU A 47 58.36 -16.98 -6.35
C LEU A 47 57.37 -15.84 -6.65
N ILE A 48 57.83 -14.58 -6.62
CA ILE A 48 56.99 -13.42 -6.98
C ILE A 48 56.61 -13.45 -8.47
N VAL A 49 57.54 -13.76 -9.38
CA VAL A 49 57.23 -13.83 -10.81
C VAL A 49 56.38 -15.05 -11.16
N LEU A 50 56.57 -16.19 -10.48
CA LEU A 50 55.64 -17.34 -10.58
C LEU A 50 54.24 -17.00 -10.05
N ALA A 51 54.14 -16.16 -9.01
CA ALA A 51 52.84 -15.69 -8.53
C ALA A 51 52.16 -14.75 -9.54
N LEU A 52 52.89 -13.78 -10.11
CA LEU A 52 52.38 -12.87 -11.15
C LEU A 52 51.95 -13.60 -12.43
N ALA A 53 52.70 -14.63 -12.86
CA ALA A 53 52.34 -15.47 -13.99
C ALA A 53 51.12 -16.39 -13.75
N GLY A 54 50.52 -16.37 -12.55
CA GLY A 54 49.39 -17.22 -12.18
C GLY A 54 49.73 -18.70 -12.23
N TRP A 55 50.77 -19.11 -11.51
CA TRP A 55 51.22 -20.51 -11.49
C TRP A 55 50.12 -21.47 -10.99
N GLN A 56 49.81 -22.47 -11.82
CA GLN A 56 48.80 -23.49 -11.58
C GLN A 56 49.38 -24.91 -11.65
N GLY A 57 49.03 -25.71 -10.64
CA GLY A 57 49.16 -27.16 -10.68
C GLY A 57 48.06 -27.76 -11.54
N VAL A 58 48.40 -28.73 -12.39
CA VAL A 58 47.41 -29.49 -13.16
C VAL A 58 47.36 -30.90 -12.57
N GLY A 59 46.19 -31.33 -12.14
CA GLY A 59 45.95 -32.66 -11.57
C GLY A 59 44.88 -33.44 -12.32
N SER A 60 44.85 -34.75 -12.09
CA SER A 60 43.69 -35.58 -12.38
C SER A 60 42.54 -35.22 -11.42
N LEU A 61 41.31 -35.48 -11.85
CA LEU A 61 40.14 -35.47 -10.97
C LEU A 61 40.32 -36.55 -9.88
N ARG A 62 39.66 -36.35 -8.73
CA ARG A 62 39.69 -37.33 -7.63
C ARG A 62 38.74 -38.50 -7.89
N SER A 63 37.46 -38.16 -8.08
CA SER A 63 36.36 -39.09 -8.36
C SER A 63 35.22 -38.31 -9.01
N VAL A 64 34.07 -38.95 -9.22
CA VAL A 64 32.85 -38.32 -9.74
C VAL A 64 32.05 -37.69 -8.60
N CYS A 65 31.48 -36.52 -8.87
CA CYS A 65 30.42 -35.90 -8.09
C CYS A 65 29.15 -35.90 -8.93
N THR A 66 28.11 -36.58 -8.46
CA THR A 66 26.82 -36.68 -9.13
C THR A 66 25.79 -35.89 -8.34
N VAL A 67 25.08 -34.97 -9.01
CA VAL A 67 23.91 -34.29 -8.43
C VAL A 67 22.66 -34.88 -9.06
N PHE A 68 21.85 -35.54 -8.24
CA PHE A 68 20.51 -35.97 -8.64
C PHE A 68 19.56 -34.78 -8.56
N VAL A 69 18.68 -34.65 -9.55
CA VAL A 69 17.69 -33.58 -9.66
C VAL A 69 16.33 -34.26 -9.78
N LEU A 70 15.59 -34.30 -8.69
CA LEU A 70 14.39 -35.11 -8.50
C LEU A 70 13.12 -34.26 -8.56
N ASP A 71 12.29 -34.54 -9.55
CA ASP A 71 10.98 -33.93 -9.71
C ASP A 71 9.99 -34.48 -8.68
N ARG A 72 9.19 -33.58 -8.09
CA ARG A 72 8.11 -33.89 -7.14
C ARG A 72 6.82 -33.12 -7.43
N SER A 73 6.66 -32.61 -8.65
CA SER A 73 5.43 -31.97 -9.12
C SER A 73 4.21 -32.91 -9.07
N ALA A 74 3.03 -32.37 -9.36
CA ALA A 74 1.78 -33.11 -9.38
C ALA A 74 1.51 -33.92 -10.67
N SER A 75 2.33 -33.76 -11.72
CA SER A 75 2.24 -34.59 -12.94
C SER A 75 2.85 -35.99 -12.77
N ILE A 76 3.93 -36.10 -11.98
CA ILE A 76 4.61 -37.36 -11.66
C ILE A 76 3.66 -38.30 -10.87
N SER A 77 3.49 -39.53 -11.36
CA SER A 77 2.63 -40.52 -10.69
C SER A 77 3.23 -41.01 -9.36
N ASP A 78 2.42 -41.62 -8.50
CA ASP A 78 2.95 -42.27 -7.29
C ASP A 78 3.81 -43.50 -7.63
N GLU A 79 3.56 -44.19 -8.74
CA GLU A 79 4.47 -45.18 -9.31
C GLU A 79 5.80 -44.55 -9.76
N GLY A 80 5.75 -43.35 -10.34
CA GLY A 80 6.92 -42.59 -10.80
C GLY A 80 7.76 -42.04 -9.65
N ARG A 81 7.12 -41.59 -8.57
CA ARG A 81 7.76 -41.24 -7.30
C ARG A 81 8.43 -42.46 -6.67
N ALA A 82 7.75 -43.61 -6.67
CA ALA A 82 8.34 -44.87 -6.21
C ALA A 82 9.53 -45.31 -7.07
N ALA A 83 9.40 -45.26 -8.41
CA ALA A 83 10.46 -45.60 -9.35
C ALA A 83 11.68 -44.66 -9.23
N ALA A 84 11.46 -43.35 -9.06
CA ALA A 84 12.52 -42.37 -8.84
C ALA A 84 13.25 -42.61 -7.50
N GLN A 85 12.52 -42.92 -6.44
CA GLN A 85 13.10 -43.28 -5.15
C GLN A 85 13.89 -44.60 -5.23
N GLN A 86 13.38 -45.61 -5.94
CA GLN A 86 14.07 -46.88 -6.18
C GLN A 86 15.36 -46.68 -7.01
N TYR A 87 15.30 -45.85 -8.06
CA TYR A 87 16.46 -45.48 -8.87
C TYR A 87 17.55 -44.82 -8.02
N LEU A 88 17.16 -43.83 -7.19
CA LEU A 88 18.08 -43.12 -6.30
C LEU A 88 18.70 -44.06 -5.25
N GLN A 89 17.90 -44.95 -4.64
CA GLN A 89 18.39 -45.95 -3.68
C GLN A 89 19.41 -46.91 -4.31
N GLU A 90 19.14 -47.40 -5.52
CA GLU A 90 20.03 -48.36 -6.18
C GLU A 90 21.32 -47.69 -6.69
N ALA A 91 21.23 -46.48 -7.23
CA ALA A 91 22.41 -45.69 -7.58
C ALA A 91 23.29 -45.43 -6.34
N LEU A 92 22.71 -45.03 -5.20
CA LEU A 92 23.47 -44.77 -3.97
C LEU A 92 24.19 -46.01 -3.41
N ARG A 93 23.61 -47.21 -3.54
CA ARG A 93 24.29 -48.46 -3.17
C ARG A 93 25.57 -48.69 -3.99
N GLN A 94 25.53 -48.35 -5.27
CA GLN A 94 26.60 -48.57 -6.24
C GLN A 94 27.58 -47.40 -6.37
N ALA A 95 27.36 -46.31 -5.63
CA ALA A 95 28.27 -45.16 -5.59
C ALA A 95 29.69 -45.54 -5.12
N PRO A 96 30.78 -45.09 -5.77
CA PRO A 96 32.14 -45.27 -5.27
C PRO A 96 32.36 -44.64 -3.88
N ASP A 97 33.28 -45.20 -3.07
CA ASP A 97 33.52 -44.73 -1.69
C ASP A 97 34.13 -43.31 -1.61
N ASP A 98 34.74 -42.83 -2.69
CA ASP A 98 35.32 -41.49 -2.82
C ASP A 98 34.45 -40.52 -3.64
N ALA A 99 33.34 -41.00 -4.19
CA ALA A 99 32.37 -40.19 -4.91
C ALA A 99 31.60 -39.26 -3.96
N ARG A 100 30.98 -38.23 -4.54
CA ARG A 100 30.09 -37.31 -3.82
C ARG A 100 28.71 -37.30 -4.46
N THR A 101 27.69 -37.29 -3.62
CA THR A 101 26.30 -37.28 -4.07
C THR A 101 25.58 -36.07 -3.49
N GLY A 102 25.08 -35.21 -4.37
CA GLY A 102 24.12 -34.15 -4.04
C GLY A 102 22.70 -34.54 -4.48
N LEU A 103 21.71 -33.92 -3.86
CA LEU A 103 20.30 -34.06 -4.24
C LEU A 103 19.62 -32.69 -4.23
N VAL A 104 19.12 -32.30 -5.40
CA VAL A 104 18.16 -31.20 -5.60
C VAL A 104 16.78 -31.83 -5.79
N VAL A 105 15.77 -31.22 -5.18
CA VAL A 105 14.38 -31.67 -5.23
C VAL A 105 13.54 -30.48 -5.67
N PHE A 106 12.70 -30.62 -6.70
CA PHE A 106 12.04 -29.47 -7.33
C PHE A 106 10.56 -29.70 -7.67
N GLY A 107 9.88 -28.59 -7.89
CA GLY A 107 8.51 -28.45 -8.38
C GLY A 107 8.42 -27.07 -9.03
N ALA A 108 7.50 -26.21 -8.59
CA ALA A 108 7.45 -24.81 -9.05
C ALA A 108 8.70 -24.00 -8.62
N GLU A 109 9.42 -24.46 -7.60
CA GLU A 109 10.76 -23.98 -7.25
C GLU A 109 11.71 -25.14 -6.88
N PRO A 110 13.04 -24.97 -7.05
CA PRO A 110 14.03 -25.99 -6.70
C PRO A 110 14.60 -25.78 -5.28
N MET A 111 14.77 -26.87 -4.55
CA MET A 111 15.33 -26.91 -3.19
C MET A 111 16.54 -27.85 -3.12
N VAL A 112 17.56 -27.51 -2.31
CA VAL A 112 18.66 -28.43 -2.01
C VAL A 112 18.26 -29.32 -0.83
N GLU A 113 18.20 -30.63 -1.05
CA GLU A 113 17.98 -31.63 -0.01
C GLU A 113 19.32 -32.08 0.58
N TRP A 114 20.31 -32.44 -0.26
CA TRP A 114 21.65 -32.82 0.18
C TRP A 114 22.75 -32.05 -0.56
N LEU A 115 23.66 -31.43 0.20
CA LEU A 115 24.93 -30.93 -0.32
C LEU A 115 25.89 -32.10 -0.67
N PRO A 116 26.74 -31.99 -1.71
CA PRO A 116 27.57 -33.11 -2.18
C PRO A 116 28.53 -33.72 -1.15
N ALA A 117 28.16 -34.89 -0.62
CA ALA A 117 28.93 -35.66 0.37
C ALA A 117 28.95 -37.15 -0.01
N PRO A 118 29.88 -37.96 0.52
CA PRO A 118 29.83 -39.42 0.38
C PRO A 118 28.56 -39.96 1.04
N ARG A 119 27.70 -40.64 0.27
CA ARG A 119 26.41 -41.20 0.72
C ARG A 119 26.20 -42.58 0.09
N LYS A 120 25.57 -43.50 0.84
CA LYS A 120 25.24 -44.87 0.41
C LYS A 120 23.75 -45.24 0.61
N THR A 121 22.99 -44.36 1.27
CA THR A 121 21.60 -44.56 1.67
C THR A 121 20.77 -43.31 1.39
N VAL A 122 19.48 -43.52 1.13
CA VAL A 122 18.48 -42.45 1.13
C VAL A 122 18.00 -42.24 2.56
N ASP A 123 18.29 -41.07 3.13
CA ASP A 123 17.70 -40.64 4.40
C ASP A 123 16.29 -40.08 4.16
N THR A 124 15.52 -39.82 5.23
CA THR A 124 14.23 -39.12 5.15
C THR A 124 14.40 -37.77 4.46
N MET A 125 13.66 -37.53 3.37
CA MET A 125 13.67 -36.24 2.67
C MET A 125 12.83 -35.20 3.41
N TYR A 126 13.36 -33.99 3.57
CA TYR A 126 12.71 -32.88 4.28
C TYR A 126 12.15 -31.80 3.35
N ALA A 127 12.77 -31.59 2.19
CA ALA A 127 12.33 -30.65 1.19
C ALA A 127 10.95 -31.01 0.63
N LYS A 128 10.07 -30.01 0.56
CA LYS A 128 8.72 -30.09 -0.01
C LYS A 128 8.53 -28.88 -0.92
N PRO A 129 9.08 -28.91 -2.15
CA PRO A 129 8.77 -27.87 -3.12
C PRO A 129 7.27 -27.88 -3.43
N ASN A 130 6.75 -26.75 -3.86
CA ASN A 130 5.38 -26.59 -4.30
C ASN A 130 5.09 -27.52 -5.51
N PRO A 131 4.16 -28.48 -5.39
CA PRO A 131 3.89 -29.45 -6.44
C PRO A 131 2.98 -28.91 -7.55
N ASP A 132 2.43 -27.69 -7.43
CA ASP A 132 1.47 -27.10 -8.38
C ASP A 132 2.13 -26.61 -9.70
N GLY A 133 3.44 -26.83 -9.86
CA GLY A 133 4.20 -26.52 -11.08
C GLY A 133 5.53 -27.28 -11.15
N THR A 134 6.26 -27.02 -12.23
CA THR A 134 7.56 -27.62 -12.60
C THR A 134 8.45 -26.59 -13.29
N ASP A 135 9.61 -26.25 -12.71
CA ASP A 135 10.69 -25.43 -13.29
C ASP A 135 12.01 -26.22 -13.32
N ILE A 136 12.29 -26.85 -14.46
CA ILE A 136 13.50 -27.69 -14.66
C ILE A 136 14.72 -26.78 -14.85
N ALA A 137 14.56 -25.64 -15.53
CA ALA A 137 15.62 -24.68 -15.80
C ALA A 137 16.29 -24.14 -14.52
N ALA A 138 15.50 -23.78 -13.52
CA ALA A 138 15.98 -23.35 -12.21
C ALA A 138 16.65 -24.51 -11.46
N ALA A 139 16.08 -25.72 -11.52
CA ALA A 139 16.64 -26.92 -10.89
C ALA A 139 18.03 -27.29 -11.46
N LEU A 140 18.20 -27.23 -12.79
CA LEU A 140 19.48 -27.47 -13.46
C LEU A 140 20.54 -26.40 -13.16
N ARG A 141 20.14 -25.12 -13.07
CA ARG A 141 21.03 -24.03 -12.64
C ARG A 141 21.50 -24.22 -11.20
N LEU A 142 20.58 -24.56 -10.29
CA LEU A 142 20.91 -24.84 -8.88
C LEU A 142 21.84 -26.05 -8.75
N ALA A 143 21.56 -27.13 -9.48
CA ALA A 143 22.41 -28.33 -9.50
C ALA A 143 23.83 -28.04 -10.00
N SER A 144 23.97 -27.22 -11.03
CA SER A 144 25.27 -26.80 -11.59
C SER A 144 26.10 -26.01 -10.58
N ALA A 145 25.46 -25.21 -9.73
CA ALA A 145 26.13 -24.43 -8.67
C ALA A 145 26.60 -25.27 -7.46
N LEU A 146 26.19 -26.53 -7.32
CA LEU A 146 26.55 -27.38 -6.17
C LEU A 146 27.91 -28.09 -6.30
N PHE A 147 28.51 -28.16 -7.49
CA PHE A 147 29.66 -29.03 -7.74
C PHE A 147 30.96 -28.56 -7.02
N PRO A 148 31.57 -29.39 -6.16
CA PRO A 148 32.83 -29.06 -5.50
C PRO A 148 34.03 -29.23 -6.44
N ASP A 149 35.05 -28.39 -6.24
CA ASP A 149 36.29 -28.40 -7.02
C ASP A 149 37.05 -29.74 -6.97
N GLY A 150 37.60 -30.13 -8.12
CA GLY A 150 38.46 -31.32 -8.26
C GLY A 150 37.72 -32.65 -8.46
N TYR A 151 36.40 -32.63 -8.66
CA TYR A 151 35.56 -33.78 -9.00
C TYR A 151 35.03 -33.69 -10.43
N ALA A 152 34.81 -34.83 -11.07
CA ALA A 152 34.07 -34.91 -12.33
C ALA A 152 32.61 -34.54 -12.08
N ARG A 153 32.04 -33.60 -12.85
CA ARG A 153 30.65 -33.16 -12.70
C ARG A 153 29.71 -34.04 -13.54
N ARG A 154 28.57 -34.44 -12.97
CA ARG A 154 27.46 -35.13 -13.68
C ARG A 154 26.12 -34.76 -13.02
N ILE A 155 25.10 -34.48 -13.83
CA ILE A 155 23.72 -34.31 -13.36
C ILE A 155 22.91 -35.55 -13.80
N VAL A 156 22.01 -36.02 -12.92
CA VAL A 156 20.99 -37.02 -13.26
C VAL A 156 19.62 -36.44 -12.96
N LEU A 157 18.85 -36.13 -14.00
CA LEU A 157 17.54 -35.50 -13.93
C LEU A 157 16.42 -36.55 -14.02
N LEU A 158 15.59 -36.64 -12.98
CA LEU A 158 14.43 -37.54 -12.90
C LEU A 158 13.15 -36.71 -12.95
N THR A 159 12.44 -36.75 -14.07
CA THR A 159 11.25 -35.92 -14.38
C THR A 159 10.44 -36.57 -15.51
N ASP A 160 9.20 -36.13 -15.76
CA ASP A 160 8.46 -36.48 -16.99
C ASP A 160 8.80 -35.54 -18.17
N GLY A 161 9.43 -34.39 -17.90
CA GLY A 161 9.84 -33.36 -18.85
C GLY A 161 8.79 -32.25 -19.14
N ASN A 162 7.67 -32.19 -18.41
CA ASN A 162 6.60 -31.22 -18.64
C ASN A 162 6.81 -29.91 -17.84
N GLU A 163 7.81 -29.13 -18.26
CA GLU A 163 8.09 -27.82 -17.67
C GLU A 163 6.92 -26.83 -17.84
N THR A 164 6.48 -26.22 -16.73
CA THR A 164 5.42 -25.18 -16.69
C THR A 164 5.97 -23.76 -16.76
N ALA A 165 7.19 -23.56 -16.28
CA ALA A 165 7.87 -22.28 -16.21
C ALA A 165 9.37 -22.50 -16.35
N GLY A 166 10.06 -21.67 -17.14
CA GLY A 166 11.49 -21.80 -17.39
C GLY A 166 11.82 -21.98 -18.87
N ASP A 167 13.05 -22.43 -19.12
CA ASP A 167 13.53 -23.00 -20.38
C ASP A 167 14.65 -23.99 -20.05
N ALA A 168 14.27 -25.26 -19.89
CA ALA A 168 15.16 -26.37 -19.59
C ALA A 168 16.24 -26.57 -20.66
N TYR A 169 15.93 -26.24 -21.92
CA TYR A 169 16.85 -26.40 -23.04
C TYR A 169 17.94 -25.33 -23.02
N ALA A 170 17.60 -24.07 -22.75
CA ALA A 170 18.58 -23.01 -22.51
C ALA A 170 19.44 -23.29 -21.26
N ALA A 171 18.85 -23.85 -20.19
CA ALA A 171 19.64 -24.28 -19.01
C ALA A 171 20.61 -25.42 -19.35
N ALA A 172 20.20 -26.38 -20.19
CA ALA A 172 21.06 -27.45 -20.68
C ALA A 172 22.19 -26.95 -21.60
N GLN A 173 21.99 -25.87 -22.37
CA GLN A 173 23.07 -25.23 -23.15
C GLN A 173 24.18 -24.69 -22.24
N VAL A 174 23.83 -24.06 -21.11
CA VAL A 174 24.83 -23.59 -20.12
C VAL A 174 25.59 -24.77 -19.52
N ALA A 175 24.89 -25.83 -19.11
CA ALA A 175 25.52 -27.04 -18.57
C ALA A 175 26.47 -27.71 -19.59
N ALA A 176 26.10 -27.74 -20.87
CA ALA A 176 26.96 -28.25 -21.95
C ALA A 176 28.25 -27.41 -22.12
N VAL A 177 28.16 -26.09 -22.02
CA VAL A 177 29.34 -25.18 -22.06
C VAL A 177 30.24 -25.37 -20.85
N GLU A 178 29.68 -25.64 -19.67
CA GLU A 178 30.45 -26.06 -18.48
C GLU A 178 30.99 -27.50 -18.54
N GLY A 179 30.65 -28.26 -19.60
CA GLY A 179 31.07 -29.65 -19.78
C GLY A 179 30.42 -30.63 -18.79
N ILE A 180 29.22 -30.30 -18.30
CA ILE A 180 28.43 -31.10 -17.35
C ILE A 180 27.41 -31.94 -18.12
N PRO A 181 27.60 -33.26 -18.27
CA PRO A 181 26.59 -34.13 -18.86
C PRO A 181 25.35 -34.23 -17.98
N ILE A 182 24.17 -34.10 -18.59
CA ILE A 182 22.87 -34.31 -17.97
C ILE A 182 22.30 -35.64 -18.48
N ASP A 183 22.38 -36.67 -17.64
CA ASP A 183 21.60 -37.89 -17.86
C ASP A 183 20.14 -37.63 -17.49
N VAL A 184 19.20 -38.20 -18.25
CA VAL A 184 17.75 -38.02 -18.04
C VAL A 184 17.05 -39.36 -17.80
N VAL A 185 16.17 -39.42 -16.81
CA VAL A 185 15.41 -40.61 -16.40
C VAL A 185 13.91 -40.27 -16.51
N PRO A 186 13.22 -40.64 -17.61
CA PRO A 186 11.82 -40.28 -17.82
C PRO A 186 10.88 -40.98 -16.84
N LEU A 187 10.26 -40.23 -15.93
CA LEU A 187 9.30 -40.73 -14.94
C LEU A 187 7.88 -40.84 -15.52
N PRO A 188 7.08 -41.85 -15.15
CA PRO A 188 5.70 -41.99 -15.63
C PRO A 188 4.76 -40.91 -15.07
N THR A 189 3.92 -40.37 -15.95
CA THR A 189 2.84 -39.42 -15.63
C THR A 189 1.62 -40.15 -15.07
N GLY A 190 0.94 -39.59 -14.07
CA GLY A 190 -0.15 -40.28 -13.33
C GLY A 190 -1.44 -40.60 -14.08
N LYS A 191 -1.57 -40.25 -15.37
CA LYS A 191 -2.86 -40.21 -16.08
C LYS A 191 -2.97 -41.34 -17.09
N ALA A 192 -3.37 -42.52 -16.61
CA ALA A 192 -3.36 -43.80 -17.32
C ALA A 192 -4.43 -43.95 -18.42
N GLY A 193 -4.30 -43.17 -19.52
CA GLY A 193 -4.91 -43.49 -20.82
C GLY A 193 -6.42 -43.27 -20.96
N ASN A 194 -7.13 -42.84 -19.91
CA ASN A 194 -8.59 -42.74 -19.82
C ASN A 194 -9.02 -41.43 -19.11
N ASP A 195 -8.46 -40.29 -19.50
CA ASP A 195 -8.67 -38.98 -18.83
C ASP A 195 -9.49 -38.03 -19.73
N ALA A 196 -10.34 -37.18 -19.16
CA ALA A 196 -11.18 -36.24 -19.90
C ALA A 196 -11.32 -34.88 -19.19
N LEU A 197 -10.48 -33.90 -19.58
CA LEU A 197 -10.29 -32.65 -18.85
C LEU A 197 -10.95 -31.43 -19.51
N ILE A 198 -11.30 -30.40 -18.71
CA ILE A 198 -11.68 -29.08 -19.24
C ILE A 198 -10.41 -28.25 -19.44
N GLU A 199 -10.03 -28.04 -20.71
CA GLU A 199 -8.81 -27.34 -21.08
C GLU A 199 -8.95 -25.81 -20.98
N ALA A 200 -10.12 -25.29 -21.35
CA ALA A 200 -10.46 -23.88 -21.28
C ALA A 200 -11.98 -23.67 -21.19
N LEU A 201 -12.38 -22.59 -20.49
CA LEU A 201 -13.74 -22.05 -20.50
C LEU A 201 -13.64 -20.60 -20.98
N GLU A 202 -14.07 -20.33 -22.21
CA GLU A 202 -14.07 -18.98 -22.79
C GLU A 202 -15.47 -18.37 -22.69
N ALA A 203 -15.55 -17.19 -22.09
CA ALA A 203 -16.75 -16.35 -22.09
C ALA A 203 -16.33 -14.90 -22.38
N PRO A 204 -17.21 -14.05 -22.96
CA PRO A 204 -16.92 -12.63 -23.15
C PRO A 204 -16.57 -11.95 -21.83
N SER A 205 -15.53 -11.12 -21.83
CA SER A 205 -15.14 -10.32 -20.67
C SER A 205 -16.19 -9.30 -20.27
N VAL A 206 -17.06 -8.90 -21.22
CA VAL A 206 -18.22 -8.02 -21.02
C VAL A 206 -19.46 -8.62 -21.67
N ALA A 207 -20.60 -8.53 -20.99
CA ALA A 207 -21.94 -8.81 -21.53
C ALA A 207 -22.94 -7.73 -21.03
N LYS A 208 -24.16 -7.70 -21.55
CA LYS A 208 -25.23 -6.80 -21.05
C LYS A 208 -26.34 -7.59 -20.35
N VAL A 209 -27.03 -6.97 -19.40
CA VAL A 209 -28.22 -7.58 -18.77
C VAL A 209 -29.29 -7.90 -19.82
N GLY A 210 -29.80 -9.13 -19.81
CA GLY A 210 -30.81 -9.66 -20.74
C GLY A 210 -30.27 -10.16 -22.08
N GLU A 211 -29.08 -9.73 -22.50
CA GLU A 211 -28.50 -10.09 -23.80
C GLU A 211 -27.92 -11.52 -23.76
N PRO A 212 -28.22 -12.39 -24.74
CA PRO A 212 -27.63 -13.73 -24.80
C PRO A 212 -26.18 -13.66 -25.27
N TYR A 213 -25.27 -14.26 -24.50
CA TYR A 213 -23.85 -14.36 -24.84
C TYR A 213 -23.42 -15.82 -24.97
N THR A 214 -22.43 -16.07 -25.84
CA THR A 214 -21.92 -17.41 -26.15
C THR A 214 -20.74 -17.76 -25.24
N VAL A 215 -20.80 -18.94 -24.62
CA VAL A 215 -19.72 -19.55 -23.84
C VAL A 215 -19.21 -20.77 -24.59
N ARG A 216 -17.89 -20.91 -24.68
CA ARG A 216 -17.20 -22.02 -25.34
C ARG A 216 -16.42 -22.81 -24.29
N ILE A 217 -16.51 -24.13 -24.37
CA ILE A 217 -15.87 -25.06 -23.44
C ILE A 217 -15.00 -25.99 -24.29
N VAL A 218 -13.69 -25.95 -24.07
CA VAL A 218 -12.72 -26.83 -24.73
C VAL A 218 -12.49 -28.01 -23.79
N VAL A 219 -12.85 -29.20 -24.23
CA VAL A 219 -12.69 -30.45 -23.45
C VAL A 219 -11.73 -31.36 -24.20
N HIS A 220 -10.60 -31.69 -23.58
CA HIS A 220 -9.62 -32.60 -24.16
C HIS A 220 -9.78 -34.00 -23.55
N SER A 221 -10.03 -35.02 -24.37
CA SER A 221 -10.14 -36.41 -23.90
C SER A 221 -9.14 -37.33 -24.57
N GLN A 222 -8.64 -38.32 -23.83
CA GLN A 222 -7.70 -39.30 -24.36
C GLN A 222 -8.37 -40.41 -25.19
N ARG A 223 -9.68 -40.64 -25.01
CA ARG A 223 -10.47 -41.70 -25.65
C ARG A 223 -11.88 -41.21 -26.01
N HIS A 224 -12.74 -42.12 -26.44
CA HIS A 224 -14.18 -41.91 -26.32
C HIS A 224 -14.60 -42.03 -24.86
N ALA A 225 -15.37 -41.05 -24.41
CA ALA A 225 -15.98 -40.97 -23.10
C ALA A 225 -17.35 -40.31 -23.22
N GLU A 226 -18.30 -40.65 -22.35
CA GLU A 226 -19.62 -40.01 -22.32
C GLU A 226 -19.86 -39.37 -20.95
N GLY A 227 -20.60 -38.27 -20.91
CA GLY A 227 -20.72 -37.48 -19.69
C GLY A 227 -21.68 -36.30 -19.78
N THR A 228 -21.61 -35.43 -18.79
CA THR A 228 -22.37 -34.19 -18.70
C THR A 228 -21.45 -33.05 -18.26
N ILE A 229 -21.54 -31.89 -18.93
CA ILE A 229 -20.99 -30.64 -18.40
C ILE A 229 -22.08 -29.92 -17.61
N ALA A 230 -21.86 -29.75 -16.31
CA ALA A 230 -22.67 -28.91 -15.44
C ALA A 230 -22.10 -27.48 -15.43
N LEU A 231 -22.94 -26.49 -15.69
CA LEU A 231 -22.60 -25.06 -15.64
C LEU A 231 -23.30 -24.40 -14.45
N ASP A 232 -22.53 -23.69 -13.63
CA ASP A 232 -23.06 -22.83 -12.56
C ASP A 232 -22.56 -21.38 -12.66
N ARG A 233 -23.34 -20.47 -12.06
CA ARG A 233 -23.06 -19.05 -11.88
C ARG A 233 -23.04 -18.76 -10.40
N GLU A 234 -21.89 -18.36 -9.89
CA GLU A 234 -21.64 -18.21 -8.45
C GLU A 234 -22.06 -19.43 -7.58
N GLY A 235 -21.96 -20.65 -8.11
CA GLY A 235 -22.42 -21.87 -7.44
C GLY A 235 -23.89 -22.23 -7.65
N ALA A 236 -24.71 -21.32 -8.22
CA ALA A 236 -26.10 -21.63 -8.59
C ALA A 236 -26.15 -22.30 -9.98
N PRO A 237 -26.71 -23.51 -10.13
CA PRO A 237 -26.70 -24.24 -11.39
C PRO A 237 -27.56 -23.53 -12.46
N ILE A 238 -26.98 -23.34 -13.65
CA ILE A 238 -27.64 -22.72 -14.81
C ILE A 238 -28.16 -23.79 -15.78
N LYS A 239 -27.31 -24.77 -16.11
CA LYS A 239 -27.55 -25.70 -17.23
C LYS A 239 -26.71 -26.97 -17.07
N ARG A 240 -27.25 -28.11 -17.51
CA ARG A 240 -26.50 -29.36 -17.73
C ARG A 240 -26.52 -29.67 -19.23
N ILE A 241 -25.39 -30.10 -19.78
CA ILE A 241 -25.21 -30.37 -21.22
C ILE A 241 -24.64 -31.79 -21.36
N PRO A 242 -25.40 -32.77 -21.89
CA PRO A 242 -24.85 -34.10 -22.17
C PRO A 242 -23.82 -34.01 -23.31
N VAL A 243 -22.71 -34.72 -23.17
CA VAL A 243 -21.60 -34.71 -24.13
C VAL A 243 -21.12 -36.13 -24.44
N LYS A 244 -20.82 -36.38 -25.71
CA LYS A 244 -20.06 -37.54 -26.19
C LYS A 244 -18.72 -37.03 -26.69
N LEU A 245 -17.64 -37.44 -26.05
CA LEU A 245 -16.28 -36.98 -26.33
C LEU A 245 -15.60 -37.92 -27.32
N SER A 246 -14.76 -37.35 -28.17
CA SER A 246 -13.84 -38.08 -29.05
C SER A 246 -12.39 -37.84 -28.62
N PRO A 247 -11.45 -38.73 -29.00
CA PRO A 247 -10.02 -38.53 -28.71
C PRO A 247 -9.53 -37.20 -29.29
N GLY A 248 -8.86 -36.39 -28.47
CA GLY A 248 -8.40 -35.03 -28.80
C GLY A 248 -9.28 -33.93 -28.20
N ALA A 249 -9.23 -32.75 -28.83
CA ALA A 249 -9.97 -31.57 -28.37
C ALA A 249 -11.41 -31.53 -28.93
N ASN A 250 -12.38 -31.36 -28.03
CA ASN A 250 -13.80 -31.29 -28.31
C ASN A 250 -14.30 -29.88 -27.94
N LEU A 251 -14.95 -29.18 -28.88
CA LEU A 251 -15.49 -27.84 -28.64
C LEU A 251 -17.00 -27.90 -28.37
N VAL A 252 -17.39 -27.66 -27.12
CA VAL A 252 -18.80 -27.57 -26.71
C VAL A 252 -19.18 -26.10 -26.60
N THR A 253 -20.27 -25.68 -27.23
CA THR A 253 -20.72 -24.28 -27.25
C THR A 253 -22.13 -24.15 -26.69
N THR A 254 -22.39 -23.14 -25.85
CA THR A 254 -23.73 -22.83 -25.35
C THR A 254 -23.95 -21.33 -25.23
N THR A 255 -25.18 -20.88 -25.38
CA THR A 255 -25.59 -19.53 -24.98
C THR A 255 -26.03 -19.50 -23.51
N LEU A 256 -25.76 -18.38 -22.83
CA LEU A 256 -26.25 -18.01 -21.51
C LEU A 256 -26.88 -16.61 -21.57
N ARG A 257 -27.72 -16.25 -20.60
CA ARG A 257 -28.22 -14.87 -20.36
C ARG A 257 -27.91 -14.45 -18.94
N ALA A 258 -27.71 -13.15 -18.69
CA ALA A 258 -27.44 -12.61 -17.37
C ALA A 258 -28.53 -11.62 -16.94
N ASP A 259 -29.06 -11.83 -15.74
CA ASP A 259 -30.30 -11.19 -15.27
C ASP A 259 -30.02 -10.04 -14.26
N LYS A 260 -28.77 -9.93 -13.82
CA LYS A 260 -28.26 -8.91 -12.89
C LYS A 260 -26.92 -8.35 -13.39
N PRO A 261 -26.64 -7.05 -13.17
CA PRO A 261 -25.33 -6.47 -13.44
C PRO A 261 -24.27 -6.98 -12.45
N GLY A 262 -23.02 -6.62 -12.70
CA GLY A 262 -21.85 -6.98 -11.86
C GLY A 262 -20.95 -8.03 -12.52
N VAL A 263 -19.84 -8.36 -11.86
CA VAL A 263 -18.96 -9.45 -12.31
C VAL A 263 -19.63 -10.79 -11.96
N GLN A 264 -19.70 -11.70 -12.92
CA GLN A 264 -20.25 -13.05 -12.75
C GLN A 264 -19.18 -14.09 -13.06
N ARG A 265 -18.90 -14.95 -12.09
CA ARG A 265 -18.08 -16.16 -12.21
C ARG A 265 -18.92 -17.30 -12.75
N ILE A 266 -18.56 -17.74 -13.94
CA ILE A 266 -19.14 -18.90 -14.63
C ILE A 266 -18.20 -20.07 -14.40
N ARG A 267 -18.73 -21.20 -13.93
CA ARG A 267 -17.99 -22.42 -13.64
C ARG A 267 -18.54 -23.57 -14.48
N ALA A 268 -17.67 -24.36 -15.06
CA ALA A 268 -18.00 -25.60 -15.77
C ALA A 268 -17.38 -26.78 -15.02
N VAL A 269 -18.15 -27.83 -14.78
CA VAL A 269 -17.69 -29.09 -14.18
C VAL A 269 -18.04 -30.24 -15.13
N LEU A 270 -17.06 -31.06 -15.47
CA LEU A 270 -17.24 -32.23 -16.32
C LEU A 270 -17.44 -33.50 -15.47
N GLU A 271 -18.58 -34.14 -15.66
CA GLU A 271 -18.94 -35.43 -15.08
C GLU A 271 -18.86 -36.47 -16.22
N ALA A 272 -17.69 -37.08 -16.45
CA ALA A 272 -17.41 -37.99 -17.57
C ALA A 272 -17.05 -39.42 -17.12
N GLN A 273 -17.29 -40.41 -18.00
CA GLN A 273 -16.83 -41.79 -17.83
C GLN A 273 -16.34 -42.39 -19.17
N PRO A 274 -15.20 -43.11 -19.19
CA PRO A 274 -14.22 -43.20 -18.10
C PRO A 274 -13.48 -41.87 -17.93
N ASP A 275 -13.02 -41.61 -16.71
CA ASP A 275 -12.19 -40.45 -16.37
C ASP A 275 -11.13 -40.89 -15.32
N SER A 276 -9.99 -40.20 -15.25
CA SER A 276 -8.84 -40.58 -14.41
C SER A 276 -8.52 -39.57 -13.31
N ASP A 277 -8.69 -38.27 -13.54
CA ASP A 277 -8.34 -37.23 -12.57
C ASP A 277 -9.38 -36.09 -12.48
N PRO A 278 -10.42 -36.21 -11.63
CA PRO A 278 -11.51 -35.24 -11.57
C PRO A 278 -11.10 -33.83 -11.10
N ARG A 279 -9.82 -33.58 -10.78
CA ARG A 279 -9.28 -32.25 -10.46
C ARG A 279 -9.10 -31.38 -11.71
N ASN A 280 -8.93 -31.97 -12.90
CA ASN A 280 -8.80 -31.22 -14.16
C ASN A 280 -10.13 -31.01 -14.91
N ASN A 281 -11.25 -31.49 -14.34
CA ASN A 281 -12.60 -31.39 -14.89
C ASN A 281 -13.27 -30.01 -14.67
N LEU A 282 -12.49 -28.98 -14.31
CA LEU A 282 -12.99 -27.69 -13.83
C LEU A 282 -12.59 -26.53 -14.74
N GLY A 283 -13.56 -25.91 -15.40
CA GLY A 283 -13.40 -24.64 -16.11
C GLY A 283 -13.91 -23.46 -15.28
N LEU A 284 -13.26 -22.31 -15.37
CA LEU A 284 -13.72 -21.06 -14.75
C LEU A 284 -13.52 -19.87 -15.69
N ALA A 285 -14.53 -19.01 -15.79
CA ALA A 285 -14.53 -17.79 -16.60
C ALA A 285 -15.21 -16.64 -15.84
N LEU A 286 -14.89 -15.40 -16.22
CA LEU A 286 -15.43 -14.19 -15.59
C LEU A 286 -15.98 -13.24 -16.66
N THR A 287 -17.26 -12.89 -16.51
CA THR A 287 -17.96 -11.96 -17.40
C THR A 287 -18.48 -10.78 -16.59
N ARG A 288 -18.07 -9.55 -16.96
CA ARG A 288 -18.60 -8.32 -16.37
C ARG A 288 -19.91 -7.94 -17.07
N VAL A 289 -21.03 -8.10 -16.37
CA VAL A 289 -22.35 -7.80 -16.91
C VAL A 289 -22.70 -6.34 -16.64
N GLN A 290 -22.86 -5.57 -17.72
CA GLN A 290 -23.27 -4.17 -17.68
C GLN A 290 -24.79 -4.06 -17.53
N GLY A 291 -25.24 -3.29 -16.55
CA GLY A 291 -26.63 -2.87 -16.41
C GLY A 291 -26.94 -1.62 -17.24
N LYS A 292 -28.13 -1.05 -17.02
CA LYS A 292 -28.37 0.36 -17.38
C LYS A 292 -27.59 1.24 -16.39
N PRO A 293 -26.96 2.35 -16.82
CA PRO A 293 -26.23 3.22 -15.90
C PRO A 293 -27.10 3.69 -14.74
N HIS A 294 -26.53 3.80 -13.53
CA HIS A 294 -27.29 4.07 -12.30
C HIS A 294 -26.72 5.27 -11.55
N VAL A 295 -27.56 6.29 -11.35
CA VAL A 295 -27.21 7.54 -10.66
C VAL A 295 -27.92 7.63 -9.30
N LEU A 296 -27.18 8.03 -8.27
CA LEU A 296 -27.73 8.45 -6.99
C LEU A 296 -27.85 9.98 -6.97
N ILE A 297 -29.04 10.52 -6.66
CA ILE A 297 -29.24 11.96 -6.47
C ILE A 297 -29.68 12.24 -5.03
N ALA A 298 -28.89 13.01 -4.29
CA ALA A 298 -29.28 13.61 -3.02
C ALA A 298 -29.96 14.96 -3.28
N GLU A 299 -31.24 15.10 -2.91
CA GLU A 299 -32.02 16.34 -3.06
C GLU A 299 -32.22 17.02 -1.69
N GLY A 300 -31.80 18.28 -1.54
CA GLY A 300 -32.01 19.05 -0.29
C GLY A 300 -33.48 19.44 -0.07
N ARG A 301 -34.28 19.48 -1.14
CA ARG A 301 -35.72 19.77 -1.10
C ARG A 301 -36.47 18.76 -1.97
N ALA A 302 -37.62 18.28 -1.48
CA ALA A 302 -38.45 17.32 -2.21
C ALA A 302 -38.84 17.87 -3.60
N GLY A 303 -38.59 17.07 -4.64
CA GLY A 303 -38.90 17.42 -6.04
C GLY A 303 -37.93 18.39 -6.71
N ALA A 304 -36.91 18.89 -6.00
CA ALA A 304 -35.87 19.75 -6.59
C ALA A 304 -35.13 19.10 -7.78
N SER A 305 -35.10 17.77 -7.82
CA SER A 305 -34.43 16.97 -8.85
C SER A 305 -35.38 16.37 -9.91
N ASP A 306 -36.68 16.67 -9.89
CA ASP A 306 -37.66 16.03 -10.79
C ASP A 306 -37.42 16.32 -12.28
N ALA A 307 -36.83 17.46 -12.63
CA ALA A 307 -36.48 17.79 -14.01
C ALA A 307 -35.24 17.00 -14.49
N ILE A 308 -34.16 16.98 -13.68
CA ILE A 308 -32.95 16.19 -13.93
C ILE A 308 -33.29 14.70 -14.02
N ALA A 309 -34.05 14.16 -13.05
CA ALA A 309 -34.40 12.75 -13.00
C ALA A 309 -35.16 12.29 -14.26
N ARG A 310 -36.11 13.10 -14.75
CA ARG A 310 -36.84 12.80 -16.00
C ARG A 310 -35.93 12.85 -17.24
N ALA A 311 -35.02 13.82 -17.33
CA ALA A 311 -34.06 13.91 -18.44
C ALA A 311 -33.13 12.68 -18.52
N LEU A 312 -32.62 12.23 -17.36
CA LEU A 312 -31.80 11.01 -17.25
C LEU A 312 -32.62 9.75 -17.59
N GLN A 313 -33.83 9.61 -17.05
CA GLN A 313 -34.70 8.46 -17.30
C GLN A 313 -35.12 8.33 -18.78
N ALA A 314 -35.40 9.46 -19.45
CA ALA A 314 -35.64 9.48 -20.90
C ALA A 314 -34.43 9.01 -21.72
N ASN A 315 -33.22 9.16 -21.17
CA ASN A 315 -31.95 8.68 -21.72
C ASN A 315 -31.57 7.26 -21.24
N ALA A 316 -32.55 6.48 -20.76
CA ALA A 316 -32.41 5.12 -20.24
C ALA A 316 -31.47 4.94 -19.03
N ILE A 317 -31.15 6.03 -18.31
CA ILE A 317 -30.36 6.03 -17.08
C ILE A 317 -31.30 5.79 -15.88
N THR A 318 -30.92 4.84 -15.02
CA THR A 318 -31.62 4.54 -13.76
C THR A 318 -31.28 5.60 -12.72
N VAL A 319 -32.27 6.07 -11.96
CA VAL A 319 -32.07 7.15 -10.96
C VAL A 319 -32.67 6.76 -9.62
N THR A 320 -31.83 6.63 -8.59
CA THR A 320 -32.25 6.59 -7.18
C THR A 320 -32.23 8.02 -6.62
N ARG A 321 -33.23 8.39 -5.81
CA ARG A 321 -33.27 9.67 -5.10
C ARG A 321 -33.29 9.46 -3.60
N VAL A 322 -32.48 10.25 -2.89
CA VAL A 322 -32.34 10.23 -1.43
C VAL A 322 -32.39 11.64 -0.86
N ARG A 323 -32.62 11.73 0.45
CA ARG A 323 -32.72 12.97 1.23
C ARG A 323 -31.93 12.80 2.54
N GLU A 324 -31.98 13.81 3.39
CA GLU A 324 -31.51 13.74 4.79
C GLU A 324 -32.03 12.46 5.49
N GLY A 325 -31.16 11.77 6.21
CA GLY A 325 -31.44 10.48 6.85
C GLY A 325 -31.58 9.27 5.89
N GLY A 326 -31.66 9.48 4.57
CA GLY A 326 -31.81 8.43 3.55
C GLY A 326 -30.54 8.15 2.73
N PHE A 327 -29.44 8.86 2.97
CA PHE A 327 -28.19 8.65 2.25
C PHE A 327 -27.49 7.34 2.70
N PRO A 328 -26.84 6.56 1.81
CA PRO A 328 -26.18 5.31 2.18
C PRO A 328 -25.13 5.45 3.29
N ASP A 329 -24.99 4.39 4.09
CA ASP A 329 -24.13 4.34 5.28
C ASP A 329 -22.81 3.56 5.08
N ARG A 330 -22.69 2.80 3.99
CA ARG A 330 -21.53 1.95 3.67
C ARG A 330 -20.93 2.35 2.32
N PRO A 331 -19.58 2.46 2.20
CA PRO A 331 -18.91 2.71 0.93
C PRO A 331 -19.27 1.69 -0.17
N GLU A 332 -19.47 0.43 0.22
CA GLU A 332 -19.84 -0.68 -0.67
C GLU A 332 -21.08 -0.35 -1.52
N LYS A 333 -22.13 0.20 -0.88
CA LYS A 333 -23.39 0.59 -1.54
C LYS A 333 -23.25 1.83 -2.43
N LEU A 334 -22.15 2.57 -2.33
CA LEU A 334 -21.86 3.69 -3.23
C LEU A 334 -21.21 3.21 -4.53
N LEU A 335 -20.60 2.01 -4.55
CA LEU A 335 -19.98 1.41 -5.73
C LEU A 335 -21.00 0.85 -6.74
N ASP A 336 -22.23 0.60 -6.30
CA ASP A 336 -23.38 0.21 -7.14
C ASP A 336 -23.80 1.31 -8.13
N TYR A 337 -23.37 2.56 -7.91
CA TYR A 337 -23.71 3.71 -8.74
C TYR A 337 -22.53 4.13 -9.64
N ASP A 338 -22.85 4.53 -10.88
CA ASP A 338 -21.87 5.11 -11.80
C ASP A 338 -21.55 6.57 -11.47
N ALA A 339 -22.50 7.29 -10.87
CA ALA A 339 -22.33 8.66 -10.39
C ALA A 339 -23.24 9.02 -9.19
N ILE A 340 -22.76 9.93 -8.35
CA ILE A 340 -23.45 10.56 -7.23
C ILE A 340 -23.63 12.06 -7.54
N VAL A 341 -24.85 12.58 -7.35
CA VAL A 341 -25.20 13.98 -7.59
C VAL A 341 -25.76 14.61 -6.31
N PHE A 342 -25.16 15.70 -5.85
CA PHE A 342 -25.70 16.54 -4.76
C PHE A 342 -26.40 17.75 -5.38
N ASN A 343 -27.71 17.91 -5.16
CA ASN A 343 -28.51 19.02 -5.67
C ASN A 343 -29.05 19.87 -4.50
N ASP A 344 -28.39 21.01 -4.24
CA ASP A 344 -28.68 21.92 -3.11
C ASP A 344 -28.77 21.18 -1.76
N PHE A 345 -27.89 20.19 -1.56
CA PHE A 345 -27.93 19.26 -0.43
C PHE A 345 -26.94 19.73 0.66
N PRO A 346 -27.37 20.02 1.90
CA PRO A 346 -26.51 20.60 2.94
C PRO A 346 -25.57 19.57 3.58
N ALA A 347 -24.39 20.01 4.01
CA ALA A 347 -23.41 19.16 4.69
C ALA A 347 -23.92 18.61 6.03
N THR A 348 -24.86 19.31 6.68
CA THR A 348 -25.50 18.88 7.93
C THR A 348 -26.36 17.63 7.79
N ALA A 349 -26.80 17.30 6.57
CA ALA A 349 -27.57 16.09 6.27
C ALA A 349 -26.71 14.82 6.10
N LEU A 350 -25.39 14.92 6.29
CA LEU A 350 -24.41 13.84 6.18
C LEU A 350 -23.59 13.71 7.47
N SER A 351 -23.28 12.46 7.86
CA SER A 351 -22.24 12.22 8.87
C SER A 351 -20.83 12.41 8.26
N PRO A 352 -19.79 12.66 9.09
CA PRO A 352 -18.40 12.68 8.62
C PRO A 352 -18.01 11.39 7.87
N GLN A 353 -18.42 10.23 8.39
CA GLN A 353 -18.17 8.93 7.76
C GLN A 353 -18.86 8.78 6.40
N GLN A 354 -20.01 9.42 6.17
CA GLN A 354 -20.66 9.42 4.86
C GLN A 354 -19.93 10.34 3.87
N MET A 355 -19.38 11.46 4.33
CA MET A 355 -18.54 12.33 3.50
C MET A 355 -17.21 11.64 3.11
N GLU A 356 -16.58 10.93 4.05
CA GLU A 356 -15.42 10.07 3.80
C GLU A 356 -15.75 8.92 2.83
N ALA A 357 -16.88 8.23 3.02
CA ALA A 357 -17.33 7.15 2.14
C ALA A 357 -17.55 7.62 0.69
N VAL A 358 -18.09 8.83 0.48
CA VAL A 358 -18.21 9.44 -0.85
C VAL A 358 -16.83 9.80 -1.42
N GLN A 359 -15.92 10.36 -0.60
CA GLN A 359 -14.55 10.68 -1.04
C GLN A 359 -13.80 9.42 -1.52
N SER A 360 -13.84 8.32 -0.77
CA SER A 360 -13.24 7.03 -1.17
C SER A 360 -13.95 6.38 -2.36
N ALA A 361 -15.28 6.42 -2.44
CA ALA A 361 -16.02 5.87 -3.57
C ALA A 361 -15.66 6.54 -4.91
N VAL A 362 -15.37 7.84 -4.92
CA VAL A 362 -14.83 8.53 -6.10
C VAL A 362 -13.35 8.20 -6.31
N ARG A 363 -12.52 8.36 -5.27
CA ARG A 363 -11.05 8.25 -5.36
C ARG A 363 -10.56 6.86 -5.75
N GLU A 364 -11.12 5.84 -5.12
CA GLU A 364 -10.69 4.44 -5.20
C GLU A 364 -11.70 3.57 -5.94
N GLY A 365 -13.00 3.83 -5.76
CA GLY A 365 -14.06 3.14 -6.51
C GLY A 365 -14.22 3.63 -7.95
N GLY A 366 -13.77 4.85 -8.26
CA GLY A 366 -13.99 5.47 -9.57
C GLY A 366 -15.47 5.78 -9.86
N VAL A 367 -16.28 6.02 -8.83
CA VAL A 367 -17.65 6.57 -8.96
C VAL A 367 -17.56 8.04 -9.42
N GLY A 368 -18.48 8.51 -10.25
CA GLY A 368 -18.58 9.93 -10.62
C GLY A 368 -19.16 10.81 -9.49
N PHE A 369 -18.78 12.08 -9.43
CA PHE A 369 -19.38 13.05 -8.51
C PHE A 369 -19.78 14.34 -9.23
N VAL A 370 -20.97 14.85 -8.92
CA VAL A 370 -21.48 16.14 -9.40
C VAL A 370 -22.08 16.90 -8.23
N MET A 371 -21.64 18.14 -8.01
CA MET A 371 -22.28 19.05 -7.06
C MET A 371 -22.93 20.21 -7.79
N ILE A 372 -24.19 20.50 -7.46
CA ILE A 372 -25.03 21.56 -8.01
C ILE A 372 -25.30 22.58 -6.89
N GLY A 373 -25.20 23.86 -7.24
CA GLY A 373 -25.34 24.99 -6.33
C GLY A 373 -26.75 25.26 -5.82
N GLY A 374 -26.84 26.30 -5.00
CA GLY A 374 -28.04 26.69 -4.27
C GLY A 374 -27.70 27.34 -2.93
N GLU A 375 -28.72 27.63 -2.14
CA GLU A 375 -28.56 28.30 -0.84
C GLU A 375 -27.97 27.38 0.25
N ASN A 376 -28.06 26.06 0.04
CA ASN A 376 -27.61 25.01 0.95
C ASN A 376 -26.39 24.24 0.39
N ALA A 377 -25.71 24.79 -0.63
CA ALA A 377 -24.55 24.21 -1.28
C ALA A 377 -23.25 24.96 -0.96
N TYR A 378 -22.09 24.37 -1.26
CA TYR A 378 -20.76 24.98 -1.13
C TYR A 378 -20.49 25.59 0.27
N GLN A 379 -19.95 26.82 0.35
CA GLN A 379 -19.65 27.48 1.62
C GLN A 379 -20.92 27.77 2.46
N PRO A 380 -22.04 28.32 1.92
CA PRO A 380 -23.32 28.40 2.64
C PRO A 380 -23.83 27.05 3.17
N GLY A 381 -23.66 25.98 2.39
CA GLY A 381 -24.04 24.61 2.74
C GLY A 381 -23.21 23.93 3.83
N GLY A 382 -22.22 24.63 4.42
CA GLY A 382 -21.38 24.10 5.49
C GLY A 382 -20.25 23.16 5.05
N TYR A 383 -19.95 23.07 3.74
CA TYR A 383 -18.93 22.14 3.23
C TYR A 383 -17.48 22.58 3.46
N TYR A 384 -17.23 23.81 3.91
CA TYR A 384 -15.88 24.32 4.15
C TYR A 384 -15.10 23.44 5.15
N GLY A 385 -13.95 22.90 4.74
CA GLY A 385 -13.14 22.00 5.57
C GLY A 385 -13.65 20.56 5.68
N THR A 386 -14.58 20.14 4.83
CA THR A 386 -15.07 18.74 4.77
C THR A 386 -14.34 17.91 3.70
N PRO A 387 -14.35 16.55 3.78
CA PRO A 387 -13.81 15.67 2.72
C PRO A 387 -14.40 15.93 1.32
N ILE A 388 -15.65 16.41 1.25
CA ILE A 388 -16.30 16.79 -0.01
C ILE A 388 -15.66 18.06 -0.61
N ALA A 389 -15.22 19.01 0.22
CA ALA A 389 -14.49 20.19 -0.27
C ALA A 389 -13.08 19.87 -0.78
N GLU A 390 -12.47 18.75 -0.39
CA GLU A 390 -11.23 18.25 -1.00
C GLU A 390 -11.47 17.58 -2.36
N LEU A 391 -12.66 17.01 -2.56
CA LEU A 391 -13.11 16.31 -3.77
C LEU A 391 -13.56 17.25 -4.91
N LEU A 392 -13.95 18.49 -4.61
CA LEU A 392 -14.48 19.43 -5.61
C LEU A 392 -13.41 20.00 -6.57
N PRO A 393 -13.72 20.23 -7.86
CA PRO A 393 -12.86 20.96 -8.81
C PRO A 393 -12.79 22.49 -8.57
N VAL A 394 -13.33 22.97 -7.46
CA VAL A 394 -13.32 24.39 -7.04
C VAL A 394 -12.86 24.48 -5.59
N ASP A 395 -12.32 25.64 -5.21
CA ASP A 395 -11.88 25.91 -3.85
C ASP A 395 -12.90 26.80 -3.14
N LEU A 396 -13.27 26.43 -1.91
CA LEU A 396 -14.26 27.15 -1.10
C LEU A 396 -13.66 28.36 -0.36
N GLU A 397 -12.33 28.53 -0.38
CA GLU A 397 -11.70 29.77 0.04
C GLU A 397 -11.77 30.82 -1.09
N ILE A 398 -12.57 31.87 -0.91
CA ILE A 398 -12.65 33.01 -1.83
C ILE A 398 -11.33 33.81 -1.76
N LYS A 399 -10.52 33.75 -2.83
CA LYS A 399 -9.16 34.31 -2.88
C LYS A 399 -9.05 35.67 -3.56
N HIS A 400 -9.99 36.01 -4.46
CA HIS A 400 -9.88 37.20 -5.33
C HIS A 400 -11.20 37.94 -5.56
N ARG A 401 -11.68 38.72 -4.58
CA ARG A 401 -12.30 40.03 -4.88
C ARG A 401 -12.35 40.97 -3.67
N GLN A 402 -12.04 42.24 -3.91
CA GLN A 402 -12.13 43.31 -2.92
C GLN A 402 -13.55 43.90 -2.89
N ILE A 403 -14.41 43.36 -2.02
CA ILE A 403 -15.50 44.14 -1.41
C ILE A 403 -15.41 43.90 0.10
N GLN A 404 -14.51 44.66 0.74
CA GLN A 404 -14.30 44.57 2.18
C GLN A 404 -15.32 45.44 2.92
N HIS A 405 -16.51 44.90 3.19
CA HIS A 405 -17.29 45.43 4.30
C HIS A 405 -16.49 45.21 5.59
N ALA A 406 -16.04 46.29 6.21
CA ALA A 406 -15.43 46.24 7.52
C ALA A 406 -16.51 45.94 8.57
N ALA A 407 -16.20 45.05 9.51
CA ALA A 407 -17.11 44.67 10.57
C ALA A 407 -16.83 45.50 11.82
N THR A 408 -17.88 45.74 12.62
CA THR A 408 -17.74 46.13 14.03
C THR A 408 -18.47 45.13 14.90
N VAL A 409 -17.73 44.46 15.78
CA VAL A 409 -18.24 43.35 16.63
C VAL A 409 -18.13 43.72 18.11
N VAL A 410 -19.26 43.74 18.83
CA VAL A 410 -19.26 43.88 20.29
C VAL A 410 -19.50 42.50 20.93
N LEU A 411 -18.59 42.09 21.79
CA LEU A 411 -18.74 40.89 22.62
C LEU A 411 -19.32 41.29 23.97
N VAL A 412 -20.46 40.70 24.36
CA VAL A 412 -20.96 40.75 25.74
C VAL A 412 -20.59 39.43 26.41
N VAL A 413 -19.77 39.50 27.46
CA VAL A 413 -19.22 38.34 28.16
C VAL A 413 -19.78 38.28 29.58
N ASP A 414 -20.38 37.13 29.90
CA ASP A 414 -20.86 36.78 31.23
C ASP A 414 -19.67 36.44 32.17
N ALA A 415 -19.64 37.10 33.34
CA ALA A 415 -18.70 36.87 34.44
C ALA A 415 -19.43 36.67 35.79
N SER A 416 -20.66 36.14 35.72
CA SER A 416 -21.52 35.77 36.85
C SER A 416 -20.90 34.75 37.81
N GLY A 417 -21.60 34.50 38.92
CA GLY A 417 -21.21 33.49 39.91
C GLY A 417 -21.18 32.06 39.35
N SER A 418 -22.14 31.70 38.48
CA SER A 418 -22.26 30.34 37.91
C SER A 418 -21.14 30.02 36.91
N MET A 419 -20.57 31.03 36.24
CA MET A 419 -19.42 30.88 35.34
C MET A 419 -18.13 30.41 36.04
N ASN A 420 -18.10 30.41 37.38
CA ASN A 420 -17.03 29.86 38.19
C ASN A 420 -17.04 28.31 38.28
N ASN A 421 -18.09 27.64 37.77
CA ASN A 421 -18.19 26.18 37.68
C ASN A 421 -17.07 25.56 36.83
N TYR A 422 -16.66 24.33 37.20
CA TYR A 422 -15.64 23.56 36.48
C TYR A 422 -16.25 22.55 35.51
N ILE A 423 -15.63 22.39 34.34
CA ILE A 423 -15.94 21.38 33.33
C ILE A 423 -14.63 20.74 32.88
N GLY A 424 -14.46 19.45 33.18
CA GLY A 424 -13.16 18.78 33.04
C GLY A 424 -12.12 19.42 33.98
N GLN A 425 -11.10 20.07 33.40
CA GLN A 425 -10.03 20.76 34.14
C GLN A 425 -10.13 22.30 34.12
N HIS A 426 -11.08 22.87 33.37
CA HIS A 426 -11.18 24.32 33.17
C HIS A 426 -12.50 24.88 33.73
N LYS A 427 -12.52 26.17 34.08
CA LYS A 427 -13.75 26.88 34.44
C LYS A 427 -14.51 27.35 33.20
N VAL A 428 -15.84 27.45 33.27
CA VAL A 428 -16.66 28.00 32.16
C VAL A 428 -16.19 29.42 31.80
N ALA A 429 -15.89 30.26 32.79
CA ALA A 429 -15.28 31.59 32.63
C ALA A 429 -13.98 31.61 31.79
N HIS A 430 -13.13 30.59 31.91
CA HIS A 430 -11.88 30.50 31.13
C HIS A 430 -12.16 30.13 29.66
N LEU A 431 -13.11 29.23 29.42
CA LEU A 431 -13.49 28.79 28.07
C LEU A 431 -14.31 29.87 27.33
N ALA A 432 -15.08 30.67 28.07
CA ALA A 432 -15.69 31.91 27.62
C ALA A 432 -14.65 32.96 27.17
N ALA A 433 -13.61 33.15 27.98
CA ALA A 433 -12.49 34.02 27.62
C ALA A 433 -11.73 33.49 26.38
N GLU A 434 -11.46 32.18 26.29
CA GLU A 434 -10.79 31.58 25.13
C GLU A 434 -11.59 31.77 23.84
N ALA A 435 -12.90 31.53 23.86
CA ALA A 435 -13.79 31.78 22.71
C ALA A 435 -13.78 33.26 22.30
N SER A 436 -13.78 34.19 23.28
CA SER A 436 -13.70 35.63 23.05
C SER A 436 -12.36 36.05 22.45
N ILE A 437 -11.24 35.56 23.00
CA ILE A 437 -9.88 35.81 22.51
C ILE A 437 -9.71 35.28 21.08
N LYS A 438 -10.22 34.07 20.80
CA LYS A 438 -10.21 33.51 19.44
C LYS A 438 -11.00 34.39 18.47
N THR A 439 -12.15 34.90 18.90
CA THR A 439 -12.97 35.83 18.12
C THR A 439 -12.21 37.11 17.77
N LEU A 440 -11.61 37.78 18.76
CA LEU A 440 -10.80 38.97 18.54
C LEU A 440 -9.59 38.71 17.61
N ARG A 441 -9.04 37.49 17.62
CA ARG A 441 -7.93 37.09 16.75
C ARG A 441 -8.32 36.83 15.29
N MET A 442 -9.60 36.52 15.01
CA MET A 442 -10.11 36.34 13.64
C MET A 442 -10.48 37.67 12.96
N LEU A 443 -10.70 38.74 13.73
CA LEU A 443 -10.93 40.08 13.18
C LEU A 443 -9.70 40.58 12.40
N ARG A 444 -9.94 41.17 11.23
CA ARG A 444 -8.91 41.76 10.35
C ARG A 444 -8.51 43.13 10.91
N PRO A 445 -7.32 43.68 10.61
CA PRO A 445 -6.90 45.00 11.12
C PRO A 445 -7.83 46.18 10.79
N ILE A 446 -8.67 46.06 9.75
CA ILE A 446 -9.68 47.06 9.36
C ILE A 446 -11.00 46.95 10.17
N ASP A 447 -11.24 45.80 10.80
CA ASP A 447 -12.41 45.57 11.64
C ASP A 447 -12.25 46.29 12.99
N ARG A 448 -13.36 46.56 13.65
CA ARG A 448 -13.39 47.21 14.97
C ARG A 448 -14.10 46.31 15.97
N PHE A 449 -13.78 46.46 17.25
CA PHE A 449 -14.33 45.61 18.30
C PHE A 449 -14.56 46.38 19.60
N GLY A 450 -15.49 45.88 20.42
CA GLY A 450 -15.63 46.27 21.81
C GLY A 450 -15.92 45.04 22.66
N VAL A 451 -15.59 45.10 23.95
CA VAL A 451 -15.88 44.03 24.91
C VAL A 451 -16.60 44.63 26.12
N ILE A 452 -17.77 44.10 26.41
CA ILE A 452 -18.60 44.40 27.58
C ILE A 452 -18.53 43.19 28.51
N ILE A 453 -18.36 43.42 29.80
CA ILE A 453 -18.39 42.37 30.82
C ILE A 453 -19.54 42.64 31.77
N SER A 454 -20.33 41.60 32.05
CA SER A 454 -21.44 41.65 33.00
C SER A 454 -21.16 40.75 34.20
N SER A 455 -21.17 41.32 35.40
CA SER A 455 -21.28 40.58 36.66
C SER A 455 -22.23 41.34 37.58
N HIS A 456 -21.76 42.17 38.52
CA HIS A 456 -22.60 43.05 39.37
C HIS A 456 -23.07 44.32 38.66
N GLY A 457 -23.39 44.21 37.37
CA GLY A 457 -23.64 45.30 36.42
C GLY A 457 -22.63 45.33 35.28
N SER A 458 -23.00 45.99 34.17
CA SER A 458 -22.26 45.99 32.90
C SER A 458 -21.19 47.11 32.81
N ASP A 459 -19.94 46.72 32.56
CA ASP A 459 -18.77 47.59 32.38
C ASP A 459 -18.16 47.40 30.96
N TRP A 460 -17.61 48.44 30.33
CA TRP A 460 -16.74 48.29 29.15
C TRP A 460 -15.33 47.85 29.59
N LEU A 461 -14.68 47.00 28.81
CA LEU A 461 -13.28 46.64 29.00
C LEU A 461 -12.37 47.61 28.23
N LEU A 462 -11.46 48.28 28.95
CA LEU A 462 -10.60 49.33 28.40
C LEU A 462 -9.14 48.87 28.32
N PRO A 463 -8.37 49.19 27.24
CA PRO A 463 -6.97 48.79 27.11
C PRO A 463 -6.07 49.22 28.28
N ASP A 464 -6.39 50.33 28.95
CA ASP A 464 -5.63 50.83 30.10
C ASP A 464 -5.75 49.97 31.36
N MET A 465 -6.81 49.16 31.50
CA MET A 465 -6.94 48.21 32.62
C MET A 465 -5.81 47.16 32.59
N ALA A 466 -5.31 46.82 31.40
CA ALA A 466 -4.13 45.98 31.24
C ALA A 466 -2.83 46.64 31.76
N ARG A 467 -2.76 47.98 31.71
CA ARG A 467 -1.58 48.78 32.05
C ARG A 467 -1.51 49.19 33.52
N THR A 468 -2.66 49.46 34.14
CA THR A 468 -2.73 49.92 35.55
C THR A 468 -2.72 48.78 36.57
N GLY A 469 -2.95 47.53 36.15
CA GLY A 469 -3.11 46.40 37.07
C GLY A 469 -4.43 46.40 37.85
N PHE A 470 -5.36 47.30 37.48
CA PHE A 470 -6.71 47.35 38.03
C PHE A 470 -7.50 46.08 37.71
N ASP A 471 -8.37 45.65 38.62
CA ASP A 471 -9.21 44.46 38.45
C ASP A 471 -10.62 44.84 37.95
N PRO A 472 -10.95 44.58 36.66
CA PRO A 472 -12.25 44.88 36.09
C PRO A 472 -13.32 43.82 36.40
N PHE A 473 -13.00 42.80 37.19
CA PHE A 473 -13.92 41.76 37.66
C PHE A 473 -14.34 42.02 39.11
N SER A 474 -13.47 42.59 39.95
CA SER A 474 -13.80 42.97 41.34
C SER A 474 -15.01 43.89 41.45
N CYS A 475 -15.67 43.87 42.62
CA CYS A 475 -16.78 44.76 42.97
C CYS A 475 -16.31 46.15 43.45
N ASP A 476 -15.02 46.31 43.77
CA ASP A 476 -14.48 47.54 44.35
C ASP A 476 -14.68 48.75 43.43
N GLY A 477 -15.09 49.88 44.02
CA GLY A 477 -15.27 51.15 43.33
C GLY A 477 -16.57 51.30 42.51
N ARG A 478 -17.50 50.34 42.55
CA ARG A 478 -18.84 50.51 41.97
C ARG A 478 -19.69 51.48 42.81
N GLN A 479 -20.37 52.41 42.16
CA GLN A 479 -21.42 53.21 42.80
C GLN A 479 -22.78 52.56 42.49
N PHE A 480 -23.48 52.10 43.53
CA PHE A 480 -24.78 51.47 43.39
C PHE A 480 -25.89 52.51 43.37
N GLN A 481 -26.65 52.59 42.27
CA GLN A 481 -27.92 53.32 42.20
C GLN A 481 -29.04 52.32 41.86
N GLY A 482 -29.78 51.92 42.89
CA GLY A 482 -30.68 50.76 42.80
C GLY A 482 -29.90 49.46 42.67
N CYS A 483 -30.45 48.49 41.93
CA CYS A 483 -29.83 47.17 41.71
C CYS A 483 -28.65 47.20 40.70
N HIS A 484 -28.25 48.38 40.20
CA HIS A 484 -27.25 48.51 39.14
C HIS A 484 -25.98 49.19 39.68
N GLY A 485 -24.84 48.50 39.57
CA GLY A 485 -23.53 49.04 39.92
C GLY A 485 -22.64 49.20 38.69
N GLN A 486 -22.68 50.36 38.03
CA GLN A 486 -21.64 50.75 37.07
C GLN A 486 -20.47 51.43 37.80
N ARG A 487 -19.26 51.33 37.27
CA ARG A 487 -18.12 52.09 37.82
C ARG A 487 -18.17 53.54 37.37
N ALA A 488 -17.87 54.46 38.29
CA ALA A 488 -17.75 55.87 37.95
C ALA A 488 -16.61 56.08 36.94
N GLY A 489 -16.90 56.79 35.84
CA GLY A 489 -15.92 57.08 34.77
C GLY A 489 -15.95 56.14 33.56
N GLN A 490 -16.90 55.20 33.46
CA GLN A 490 -17.11 54.42 32.22
C GLN A 490 -17.43 55.33 31.02
N PRO A 491 -16.76 55.17 29.85
CA PRO A 491 -17.07 55.96 28.66
C PRO A 491 -18.40 55.53 28.01
N PRO A 492 -19.07 56.42 27.26
CA PRO A 492 -20.34 56.09 26.59
C PRO A 492 -20.20 55.02 25.48
N SER A 493 -18.98 54.85 24.95
CA SER A 493 -18.63 53.88 23.91
C SER A 493 -17.15 53.52 24.02
N ALA A 494 -16.80 52.23 24.00
CA ALA A 494 -15.42 51.75 23.99
C ALA A 494 -15.21 50.74 22.84
N ILE A 495 -15.09 51.27 21.61
CA ILE A 495 -14.89 50.48 20.40
C ILE A 495 -13.56 50.88 19.73
N PHE A 496 -12.68 49.89 19.56
CA PHE A 496 -11.29 50.04 19.16
C PHE A 496 -11.01 49.35 17.82
N PRO A 497 -10.01 49.79 17.03
CA PRO A 497 -9.49 49.03 15.89
C PRO A 497 -8.97 47.65 16.32
N ALA A 498 -9.18 46.60 15.53
CA ALA A 498 -8.74 45.24 15.86
C ALA A 498 -7.21 45.07 15.97
N SER A 499 -6.41 46.05 15.54
CA SER A 499 -4.98 46.15 15.83
C SER A 499 -4.66 46.36 17.32
N GLU A 500 -5.59 46.93 18.11
CA GLU A 500 -5.42 47.23 19.54
C GLU A 500 -5.97 46.14 20.46
N ARG A 501 -6.13 44.91 19.95
CA ARG A 501 -6.75 43.79 20.69
C ARG A 501 -5.89 43.16 21.78
N GLU A 502 -4.57 43.21 21.70
CA GLU A 502 -3.71 42.42 22.61
C GLU A 502 -3.78 42.87 24.09
N PRO A 503 -3.89 44.17 24.45
CA PRO A 503 -4.18 44.60 25.83
C PRO A 503 -5.51 44.03 26.36
N ILE A 504 -6.55 44.01 25.53
CA ILE A 504 -7.86 43.46 25.87
C ILE A 504 -7.79 41.93 26.05
N ILE A 505 -7.03 41.23 25.19
CA ILE A 505 -6.75 39.81 25.33
C ILE A 505 -6.01 39.50 26.64
N ALA A 506 -5.03 40.33 27.04
CA ALA A 506 -4.27 40.16 28.29
C ALA A 506 -5.12 40.39 29.56
N VAL A 507 -6.24 41.10 29.45
CA VAL A 507 -7.26 41.20 30.52
C VAL A 507 -8.24 40.04 30.46
N LEU A 508 -8.70 39.63 29.27
CA LEU A 508 -9.58 38.47 29.11
C LEU A 508 -8.93 37.16 29.60
N GLN A 509 -7.61 37.00 29.46
CA GLN A 509 -6.87 35.87 30.04
C GLN A 509 -6.94 35.77 31.57
N LYS A 510 -7.43 36.81 32.27
CA LYS A 510 -7.57 36.87 33.73
C LYS A 510 -9.03 36.76 34.21
N VAL A 511 -9.99 36.49 33.31
CA VAL A 511 -11.43 36.41 33.65
C VAL A 511 -11.69 35.33 34.70
N TYR A 512 -12.40 35.72 35.76
CA TYR A 512 -12.98 34.82 36.75
C TYR A 512 -14.39 35.28 37.10
N GLY A 513 -15.28 34.36 37.49
CA GLY A 513 -16.64 34.69 37.88
C GLY A 513 -16.67 35.37 39.26
N THR A 514 -17.33 36.52 39.38
CA THR A 514 -17.30 37.35 40.61
C THR A 514 -18.64 37.46 41.35
N GLY A 515 -19.67 36.74 40.89
CA GLY A 515 -21.03 36.82 41.45
C GLY A 515 -21.93 37.80 40.68
N GLY A 516 -23.20 37.85 41.06
CA GLY A 516 -24.25 38.42 40.21
C GLY A 516 -24.56 37.54 38.99
N GLY A 517 -25.61 37.88 38.24
CA GLY A 517 -25.98 37.24 36.96
C GLY A 517 -25.54 38.05 35.73
N ILE A 518 -26.07 37.71 34.56
CA ILE A 518 -25.93 38.56 33.36
C ILE A 518 -27.07 39.58 33.29
N PHE A 519 -26.73 40.86 33.40
CA PHE A 519 -27.65 41.99 33.26
C PHE A 519 -27.92 42.27 31.77
N VAL A 520 -28.94 41.61 31.22
CA VAL A 520 -29.17 41.55 29.77
C VAL A 520 -29.52 42.94 29.19
N ARG A 521 -30.48 43.66 29.77
CA ARG A 521 -30.89 44.98 29.27
C ARG A 521 -29.76 46.00 29.36
N GLY A 522 -29.11 46.12 30.53
CA GLY A 522 -27.98 47.04 30.72
C GLY A 522 -26.85 46.80 29.72
N SER A 523 -26.51 45.54 29.46
CA SER A 523 -25.50 45.15 28.46
C SER A 523 -25.91 45.53 27.03
N LEU A 524 -27.19 45.30 26.66
CA LEU A 524 -27.70 45.65 25.33
C LEU A 524 -27.87 47.15 25.12
N GLU A 525 -28.29 47.91 26.13
CA GLU A 525 -28.35 49.37 26.05
C GLU A 525 -26.96 49.97 25.86
N MET A 526 -25.95 49.46 26.58
CA MET A 526 -24.58 49.94 26.45
C MET A 526 -23.96 49.54 25.10
N ALA A 527 -24.21 48.31 24.62
CA ALA A 527 -23.83 47.89 23.27
C ALA A 527 -24.51 48.74 22.19
N MET A 528 -25.79 49.11 22.36
CA MET A 528 -26.52 49.98 21.45
C MET A 528 -25.93 51.40 21.41
N ARG A 529 -25.58 51.98 22.56
CA ARG A 529 -24.90 53.29 22.64
C ARG A 529 -23.55 53.26 21.91
N GLY A 530 -22.77 52.18 22.05
CA GLY A 530 -21.54 51.97 21.28
C GLY A 530 -21.77 51.79 19.77
N MET A 531 -22.76 50.99 19.36
CA MET A 531 -23.04 50.76 17.93
C MET A 531 -23.60 52.00 17.21
N LEU A 532 -24.12 52.99 17.95
CA LEU A 532 -24.56 54.28 17.41
C LEU A 532 -23.39 55.24 17.09
N THR A 533 -22.20 55.06 17.66
CA THR A 533 -21.00 55.85 17.30
C THR A 533 -20.26 55.28 16.08
N GLU A 534 -20.66 54.11 15.58
CA GLU A 534 -20.02 53.41 14.48
C GLU A 534 -20.78 53.63 13.16
N PRO A 535 -20.09 53.89 12.03
CA PRO A 535 -20.74 54.31 10.80
C PRO A 535 -21.58 53.17 10.17
N PRO A 536 -22.68 53.51 9.45
CA PRO A 536 -23.69 52.55 8.99
C PRO A 536 -23.30 51.77 7.72
N ASP A 537 -22.13 52.02 7.14
CA ASP A 537 -21.53 51.27 6.02
C ASP A 537 -20.87 49.96 6.47
N ARG A 538 -20.66 49.80 7.78
CA ARG A 538 -20.07 48.63 8.43
C ARG A 538 -21.10 47.57 8.78
N ALA A 539 -20.67 46.30 8.72
CA ALA A 539 -21.45 45.20 9.29
C ALA A 539 -21.38 45.26 10.82
N ARG A 540 -22.48 45.65 11.48
CA ARG A 540 -22.55 45.84 12.94
C ARG A 540 -23.19 44.62 13.61
N HIS A 541 -22.46 43.96 14.51
CA HIS A 541 -22.88 42.71 15.13
C HIS A 541 -22.59 42.65 16.64
N ILE A 542 -23.49 42.07 17.42
CA ILE A 542 -23.34 41.82 18.85
C ILE A 542 -23.41 40.30 19.09
N ILE A 543 -22.40 39.75 19.77
CA ILE A 543 -22.41 38.37 20.28
C ILE A 543 -22.55 38.43 21.79
N MET A 544 -23.65 37.89 22.32
CA MET A 544 -23.87 37.76 23.75
C MET A 544 -23.61 36.33 24.20
N LEU A 545 -22.66 36.15 25.12
CA LEU A 545 -22.54 34.92 25.91
C LEU A 545 -23.38 35.06 27.17
N ALA A 546 -24.11 34.01 27.54
CA ALA A 546 -24.86 33.92 28.79
C ALA A 546 -24.85 32.47 29.31
N ASP A 547 -24.72 32.29 30.62
CA ASP A 547 -25.20 31.06 31.25
C ASP A 547 -26.74 31.07 31.28
N ALA A 548 -27.37 29.96 30.89
CA ALA A 548 -28.83 29.89 30.77
C ALA A 548 -29.57 29.89 32.13
N ASN A 549 -28.83 29.91 33.24
CA ASN A 549 -29.37 29.81 34.60
C ASN A 549 -29.67 31.18 35.25
N ASP A 550 -28.85 32.21 34.99
CA ASP A 550 -28.76 33.42 35.84
C ASP A 550 -28.84 34.71 35.03
N CYS A 551 -29.99 34.94 34.39
CA CYS A 551 -30.24 36.08 33.48
C CYS A 551 -31.11 37.17 34.12
N ASP A 552 -30.48 38.27 34.53
CA ASP A 552 -31.11 39.47 35.09
C ASP A 552 -31.60 40.45 34.01
N GLU A 553 -32.53 41.34 34.39
CA GLU A 553 -33.08 42.40 33.53
C GLU A 553 -33.63 41.91 32.17
N GLN A 554 -34.44 40.86 32.20
CA GLN A 554 -35.12 40.34 31.00
C GLN A 554 -36.19 41.31 30.47
N GLU A 555 -36.76 42.14 31.34
CA GLU A 555 -37.70 43.21 30.97
C GLU A 555 -37.02 44.25 30.05
N GLY A 556 -37.76 44.77 29.07
CA GLY A 556 -37.26 45.76 28.10
C GLY A 556 -36.22 45.24 27.07
N SER A 557 -35.48 44.17 27.38
CA SER A 557 -34.42 43.61 26.53
C SER A 557 -34.89 43.24 25.11
N ILE A 558 -36.12 42.72 24.97
CA ILE A 558 -36.72 42.39 23.66
C ILE A 558 -36.96 43.66 22.82
N GLN A 559 -37.40 44.75 23.43
CA GLN A 559 -37.61 46.04 22.78
C GLN A 559 -36.29 46.66 22.32
N VAL A 560 -35.22 46.55 23.14
CA VAL A 560 -33.87 46.97 22.77
C VAL A 560 -33.34 46.13 21.58
N ALA A 561 -33.54 44.82 21.57
CA ALA A 561 -33.18 43.96 20.44
C ALA A 561 -33.96 44.32 19.15
N GLN A 562 -35.24 44.70 19.25
CA GLN A 562 -36.01 45.24 18.11
C GLN A 562 -35.50 46.61 17.63
N GLN A 563 -34.93 47.43 18.53
CA GLN A 563 -34.34 48.72 18.17
C GLN A 563 -32.98 48.54 17.50
N LEU A 564 -32.10 47.70 18.05
CA LEU A 564 -30.84 47.28 17.43
C LEU A 564 -31.04 46.77 16.00
N ARG A 565 -32.00 45.87 15.79
CA ARG A 565 -32.33 45.35 14.45
C ARG A 565 -32.86 46.41 13.49
N ARG A 566 -33.66 47.37 13.97
CA ARG A 566 -34.11 48.53 13.16
C ARG A 566 -32.97 49.48 12.79
N LEU A 567 -31.90 49.50 13.58
CA LEU A 567 -30.64 50.22 13.30
C LEU A 567 -29.67 49.41 12.43
N GLY A 568 -30.06 48.23 11.94
CA GLY A 568 -29.20 47.36 11.13
C GLY A 568 -28.09 46.67 11.94
N VAL A 569 -28.25 46.53 13.26
CA VAL A 569 -27.34 45.75 14.13
C VAL A 569 -27.96 44.37 14.37
N THR A 570 -27.22 43.30 14.09
CA THR A 570 -27.65 41.92 14.40
C THR A 570 -27.17 41.51 15.79
N LEU A 571 -27.98 40.72 16.51
CA LEU A 571 -27.65 40.15 17.82
C LEU A 571 -27.77 38.63 17.79
N SER A 572 -26.65 37.94 18.00
CA SER A 572 -26.59 36.49 18.24
C SER A 572 -26.37 36.21 19.72
N VAL A 573 -26.88 35.07 20.20
CA VAL A 573 -26.75 34.66 21.59
C VAL A 573 -26.21 33.23 21.68
N VAL A 574 -25.15 33.06 22.45
CA VAL A 574 -24.56 31.76 22.81
C VAL A 574 -24.94 31.46 24.25
N ALA A 575 -25.87 30.52 24.44
CA ALA A 575 -26.29 30.04 25.75
C ALA A 575 -25.47 28.80 26.16
N PHE A 576 -24.95 28.81 27.38
CA PHE A 576 -24.39 27.62 28.01
C PHE A 576 -25.44 26.90 28.87
N GLY A 577 -25.47 25.57 28.83
CA GLY A 577 -26.41 24.76 29.60
C GLY A 577 -27.86 24.79 29.08
N ASP A 578 -28.82 24.53 29.97
CA ASP A 578 -30.26 24.34 29.68
C ASP A 578 -31.18 25.01 30.72
N GLY A 579 -30.67 26.00 31.47
CA GLY A 579 -31.45 26.71 32.49
C GLY A 579 -32.67 27.45 31.93
N ASP A 580 -33.57 27.89 32.80
CA ASP A 580 -34.89 28.40 32.42
C ASP A 580 -34.86 29.61 31.46
N ALA A 581 -33.81 30.42 31.50
CA ALA A 581 -33.64 31.55 30.60
C ALA A 581 -33.37 31.16 29.14
N THR A 582 -33.06 29.89 28.84
CA THR A 582 -32.85 29.35 27.47
C THR A 582 -33.96 29.80 26.49
N LYS A 583 -35.21 29.81 26.94
CA LYS A 583 -36.37 30.22 26.10
C LYS A 583 -36.32 31.71 25.76
N PHE A 584 -36.01 32.55 26.74
CA PHE A 584 -35.85 34.00 26.59
C PHE A 584 -34.65 34.34 25.69
N LEU A 585 -33.49 33.74 25.94
CA LEU A 585 -32.26 33.95 25.14
C LEU A 585 -32.46 33.55 23.66
N LYS A 586 -33.19 32.46 23.40
CA LYS A 586 -33.57 32.02 22.05
C LYS A 586 -34.55 32.97 21.36
N GLN A 587 -35.47 33.58 22.10
CA GLN A 587 -36.34 34.64 21.60
C GLN A 587 -35.54 35.92 21.31
N LEU A 588 -34.62 36.30 22.19
CA LEU A 588 -33.79 37.50 22.10
C LEU A 588 -32.94 37.51 20.82
N ALA A 589 -32.21 36.42 20.52
CA ALA A 589 -31.45 36.25 19.28
C ALA A 589 -32.36 36.34 18.03
N ARG A 590 -33.47 35.59 18.01
CA ARG A 590 -34.41 35.58 16.88
C ARG A 590 -35.03 36.95 16.61
N VAL A 591 -35.31 37.71 17.65
CA VAL A 591 -35.81 39.10 17.56
C VAL A 591 -34.70 40.01 17.05
N GLY A 592 -33.50 39.94 17.63
CA GLY A 592 -32.30 40.69 17.22
C GLY A 592 -31.73 40.31 15.85
N GLY A 593 -32.21 39.25 15.22
CA GLY A 593 -31.88 38.87 13.84
C GLY A 593 -30.54 38.14 13.67
N GLY A 594 -29.90 37.71 14.75
CA GLY A 594 -28.77 36.77 14.73
C GLY A 594 -29.21 35.33 15.03
N GLN A 595 -28.22 34.49 15.33
CA GLN A 595 -28.41 33.07 15.61
C GLN A 595 -28.47 32.77 17.11
N PHE A 596 -29.14 31.68 17.48
CA PHE A 596 -29.13 31.14 18.83
C PHE A 596 -28.33 29.83 18.85
N TYR A 597 -27.21 29.84 19.56
CA TYR A 597 -26.38 28.66 19.78
C TYR A 597 -26.55 28.20 21.23
N GLN A 598 -26.78 26.91 21.43
CA GLN A 598 -26.85 26.30 22.75
C GLN A 598 -25.86 25.15 22.82
N THR A 599 -25.10 25.05 23.91
CA THR A 599 -24.20 23.90 24.11
C THR A 599 -24.02 23.53 25.58
N ARG A 600 -23.80 22.23 25.80
CA ARG A 600 -23.38 21.63 27.08
C ARG A 600 -21.87 21.30 27.09
N ASP A 601 -21.24 21.31 25.92
CA ASP A 601 -19.82 21.04 25.74
C ASP A 601 -19.08 22.36 25.52
N ALA A 602 -18.38 22.81 26.55
CA ALA A 602 -17.64 24.07 26.50
C ALA A 602 -16.46 24.05 25.50
N SER A 603 -15.97 22.88 25.06
CA SER A 603 -14.97 22.78 23.98
C SER A 603 -15.51 23.16 22.61
N SER A 604 -16.84 23.15 22.44
CA SER A 604 -17.51 23.61 21.21
C SER A 604 -17.67 25.14 21.14
N LEU A 605 -17.65 25.86 22.26
CA LEU A 605 -17.86 27.33 22.30
C LEU A 605 -16.94 28.08 21.33
N PRO A 606 -15.60 27.85 21.27
CA PRO A 606 -14.74 28.56 20.33
C PRO A 606 -15.01 28.24 18.85
N ARG A 607 -15.73 27.15 18.53
CA ARG A 607 -16.18 26.85 17.16
C ARG A 607 -17.47 27.59 16.81
N LEU A 608 -18.42 27.68 17.74
CA LEU A 608 -19.70 28.37 17.55
C LEU A 608 -19.48 29.87 17.29
N PHE A 609 -18.64 30.53 18.09
CA PHE A 609 -18.21 31.93 17.86
C PHE A 609 -17.48 32.10 16.51
N THR A 610 -16.68 31.12 16.10
CA THR A 610 -15.97 31.13 14.79
C THR A 610 -16.96 31.07 13.62
N ALA A 611 -18.00 30.24 13.72
CA ALA A 611 -18.98 30.05 12.66
C ALA A 611 -19.76 31.34 12.35
N ASP A 612 -20.26 32.02 13.38
CA ASP A 612 -21.12 33.20 13.22
C ASP A 612 -20.37 34.41 12.64
N VAL A 613 -19.17 34.71 13.16
CA VAL A 613 -18.31 35.79 12.63
C VAL A 613 -17.84 35.50 11.21
N SER A 614 -17.59 34.23 10.87
CA SER A 614 -17.26 33.82 9.49
C SER A 614 -18.45 34.01 8.54
N ALA A 615 -19.67 33.66 9.00
CA ALA A 615 -20.89 33.80 8.21
C ALA A 615 -21.24 35.27 7.91
N MET A 616 -20.98 36.20 8.83
CA MET A 616 -21.28 37.63 8.61
C MET A 616 -20.21 38.41 7.84
N THR A 617 -18.98 37.90 7.71
CA THR A 617 -17.86 38.66 7.09
C THR A 617 -17.65 38.40 5.59
N ARG A 618 -18.44 37.50 4.96
CA ARG A 618 -18.37 37.22 3.51
C ARG A 618 -19.76 36.93 2.93
N THR A 619 -20.19 37.70 1.94
CA THR A 619 -21.32 37.34 1.06
C THR A 619 -20.90 36.19 0.14
N ALA A 620 -21.26 34.95 0.48
CA ALA A 620 -20.86 33.75 -0.28
C ALA A 620 -21.81 33.36 -1.44
N ILE A 621 -22.81 34.20 -1.73
CA ILE A 621 -23.74 34.06 -2.87
C ILE A 621 -23.79 35.40 -3.59
N GLU A 622 -23.55 35.40 -4.89
CA GLU A 622 -23.67 36.56 -5.76
C GLU A 622 -25.05 36.53 -6.45
N GLN A 623 -25.78 37.65 -6.43
CA GLN A 623 -27.12 37.76 -7.00
C GLN A 623 -27.14 38.73 -8.19
N GLY A 624 -27.84 38.36 -9.26
CA GLY A 624 -27.97 39.16 -10.47
C GLY A 624 -28.19 38.29 -11.71
N ALA A 625 -28.96 38.78 -12.68
CA ALA A 625 -29.21 38.07 -13.92
C ALA A 625 -27.97 38.09 -14.83
N PHE A 626 -27.42 36.92 -15.17
CA PHE A 626 -26.26 36.80 -16.06
C PHE A 626 -26.39 35.64 -17.05
N ILE A 627 -25.79 35.81 -18.23
CA ILE A 627 -25.60 34.72 -19.21
C ILE A 627 -24.20 34.13 -19.00
N PRO A 628 -24.04 32.80 -18.95
CA PRO A 628 -22.72 32.18 -18.83
C PRO A 628 -21.81 32.42 -20.04
N LYS A 629 -20.50 32.57 -19.79
CA LYS A 629 -19.46 32.43 -20.80
C LYS A 629 -19.12 30.95 -20.92
N VAL A 630 -19.22 30.35 -22.11
CA VAL A 630 -19.13 28.90 -22.31
C VAL A 630 -18.00 28.54 -23.28
N ASN A 631 -17.17 27.56 -22.89
CA ASN A 631 -16.19 26.96 -23.79
C ASN A 631 -16.85 25.89 -24.67
N THR A 632 -17.34 26.28 -25.85
CA THR A 632 -18.04 25.41 -26.80
C THR A 632 -17.14 24.38 -27.50
N ALA A 633 -15.83 24.40 -27.25
CA ALA A 633 -14.89 23.41 -27.78
C ALA A 633 -14.85 22.10 -26.97
N ASP A 634 -15.36 22.08 -25.72
CA ASP A 634 -15.43 20.85 -24.92
C ASP A 634 -16.63 19.98 -25.34
N GLU A 635 -16.37 18.70 -25.62
CA GLU A 635 -17.36 17.73 -26.08
C GLU A 635 -18.60 17.66 -25.20
N ARG A 636 -18.43 17.84 -23.87
CA ARG A 636 -19.51 17.74 -22.86
C ARG A 636 -20.61 18.80 -23.00
N LEU A 637 -20.36 19.83 -23.82
CA LEU A 637 -21.26 20.97 -24.01
C LEU A 637 -21.64 21.16 -25.50
N ARG A 638 -21.15 20.30 -26.40
CA ARG A 638 -21.21 20.51 -27.85
C ARG A 638 -22.58 20.23 -28.48
N GLU A 639 -23.45 19.46 -27.81
CA GLU A 639 -24.81 19.14 -28.31
C GLU A 639 -25.86 20.18 -27.87
N VAL A 640 -25.47 21.21 -27.11
CA VAL A 640 -26.36 22.24 -26.55
C VAL A 640 -26.28 23.52 -27.39
N ASP A 641 -27.44 24.06 -27.81
CA ASP A 641 -27.51 25.35 -28.50
C ASP A 641 -27.33 26.53 -27.53
N TRP A 642 -26.08 26.97 -27.39
CA TRP A 642 -25.72 28.12 -26.55
C TRP A 642 -26.17 29.48 -27.11
N SER A 643 -26.67 29.57 -28.35
CA SER A 643 -27.13 30.85 -28.92
C SER A 643 -28.42 31.37 -28.27
N ARG A 644 -29.17 30.49 -27.61
CA ARG A 644 -30.47 30.77 -26.96
C ARG A 644 -30.47 30.60 -25.44
N THR A 645 -29.29 30.46 -24.81
CA THR A 645 -29.19 30.18 -23.38
C THR A 645 -29.78 31.31 -22.52
N PRO A 646 -30.78 31.03 -21.67
CA PRO A 646 -31.37 32.04 -20.80
C PRO A 646 -30.41 32.49 -19.68
N ALA A 647 -30.67 33.64 -19.08
CA ALA A 647 -29.91 34.09 -17.91
C ALA A 647 -30.21 33.25 -16.65
N LEU A 648 -29.16 32.94 -15.88
CA LEU A 648 -29.21 32.48 -14.49
C LEU A 648 -29.30 33.70 -13.55
N LEU A 649 -29.89 33.55 -12.35
CA LEU A 649 -30.21 34.68 -11.47
C LEU A 649 -29.30 34.84 -10.23
N ALA A 650 -28.49 33.83 -9.89
CA ALA A 650 -27.49 33.89 -8.81
C ALA A 650 -26.50 32.69 -8.90
N TYR A 651 -25.40 32.74 -8.14
CA TYR A 651 -24.42 31.67 -8.00
C TYR A 651 -23.68 31.71 -6.65
N ASN A 652 -23.17 30.57 -6.20
CA ASN A 652 -22.26 30.47 -5.07
C ASN A 652 -20.85 30.96 -5.48
N LEU A 653 -20.22 31.80 -4.65
CA LEU A 653 -18.87 32.28 -4.90
C LEU A 653 -17.83 31.24 -4.46
N VAL A 654 -16.91 30.90 -5.38
CA VAL A 654 -15.82 29.94 -5.20
C VAL A 654 -14.57 30.40 -5.96
N SER A 655 -13.38 29.95 -5.57
CA SER A 655 -12.15 30.16 -6.35
C SER A 655 -11.86 28.99 -7.29
N GLU A 656 -11.03 29.24 -8.30
CA GLU A 656 -10.44 28.19 -9.12
C GLU A 656 -9.52 27.28 -8.29
N ARG A 657 -9.53 25.98 -8.62
CA ARG A 657 -8.59 25.00 -8.07
C ARG A 657 -7.50 24.70 -9.11
N PRO A 658 -6.20 24.69 -8.74
CA PRO A 658 -5.15 24.23 -9.63
C PRO A 658 -5.45 22.83 -10.18
N LEU A 659 -5.13 22.60 -11.45
CA LEU A 659 -5.41 21.37 -12.22
C LEU A 659 -6.90 21.11 -12.56
N ALA A 660 -7.85 21.98 -12.19
CA ALA A 660 -9.24 21.88 -12.64
C ALA A 660 -9.47 22.58 -13.99
N GLN A 661 -10.30 21.97 -14.84
CA GLN A 661 -10.73 22.50 -16.13
C GLN A 661 -12.04 23.27 -15.95
N THR A 662 -12.01 24.60 -16.07
CA THR A 662 -13.23 25.44 -16.04
C THR A 662 -13.86 25.49 -17.44
N LEU A 663 -15.06 24.90 -17.58
CA LEU A 663 -15.80 24.81 -18.85
C LEU A 663 -16.76 26.00 -19.07
N MET A 664 -17.29 26.54 -17.98
CA MET A 664 -18.18 27.71 -18.01
C MET A 664 -17.76 28.70 -16.92
N ARG A 665 -17.86 30.00 -17.22
CA ARG A 665 -17.63 31.11 -16.29
C ARG A 665 -18.85 32.03 -16.21
N THR A 666 -18.95 32.79 -15.13
CA THR A 666 -19.97 33.84 -15.00
C THR A 666 -19.59 35.08 -15.83
N HIS A 667 -20.50 36.05 -15.92
CA HIS A 667 -20.20 37.37 -16.50
C HIS A 667 -18.98 38.07 -15.85
N LYS A 668 -18.75 37.79 -14.55
CA LYS A 668 -17.66 38.32 -13.71
C LYS A 668 -16.36 37.49 -13.74
N ASP A 669 -16.34 36.47 -14.60
CA ASP A 669 -15.28 35.47 -14.82
C ASP A 669 -15.07 34.43 -13.70
N ASP A 670 -15.92 34.41 -12.68
CA ASP A 670 -15.89 33.37 -11.64
C ASP A 670 -16.26 31.98 -12.22
N PRO A 671 -15.78 30.86 -11.65
CA PRO A 671 -16.11 29.52 -12.13
C PRO A 671 -17.61 29.20 -12.01
N LEU A 672 -18.25 28.82 -13.13
CA LEU A 672 -19.64 28.36 -13.15
C LEU A 672 -19.76 26.85 -13.29
N LEU A 673 -18.99 26.24 -14.20
CA LEU A 673 -18.90 24.79 -14.38
C LEU A 673 -17.42 24.42 -14.43
N ALA A 674 -16.95 23.64 -13.47
CA ALA A 674 -15.59 23.14 -13.40
C ALA A 674 -15.58 21.61 -13.28
N VAL A 675 -14.57 20.97 -13.85
CA VAL A 675 -14.36 19.52 -13.82
C VAL A 675 -12.90 19.18 -13.58
N TRP A 676 -12.64 18.14 -12.80
CA TRP A 676 -11.32 17.55 -12.64
C TRP A 676 -11.42 16.05 -12.36
N ARG A 677 -10.27 15.37 -12.28
CA ARG A 677 -10.18 13.95 -11.94
C ARG A 677 -9.63 13.80 -10.53
N TYR A 678 -10.36 13.11 -9.67
CA TYR A 678 -10.00 12.89 -8.27
C TYR A 678 -9.79 11.39 -8.04
N GLY A 679 -8.53 10.96 -8.09
CA GLY A 679 -8.17 9.54 -8.14
C GLY A 679 -8.69 8.87 -9.42
N LEU A 680 -9.45 7.79 -9.28
CA LEU A 680 -10.01 7.07 -10.43
C LEU A 680 -11.27 7.74 -11.02
N GLY A 681 -12.04 8.49 -10.22
CA GLY A 681 -13.31 9.10 -10.62
C GLY A 681 -13.23 10.55 -11.11
N THR A 682 -14.30 11.00 -11.78
CA THR A 682 -14.48 12.37 -12.27
C THR A 682 -15.34 13.16 -11.30
N ALA A 683 -14.93 14.38 -10.92
CA ALA A 683 -15.70 15.28 -10.07
C ALA A 683 -16.01 16.60 -10.78
N ILE A 684 -17.28 17.02 -10.73
CA ILE A 684 -17.83 18.22 -11.38
C ILE A 684 -18.47 19.14 -10.32
N ALA A 685 -18.26 20.44 -10.45
CA ALA A 685 -18.94 21.49 -9.69
C ALA A 685 -19.68 22.42 -10.63
N PHE A 686 -20.99 22.59 -10.44
CA PHE A 686 -21.80 23.65 -11.03
C PHE A 686 -22.25 24.62 -9.93
N THR A 687 -21.93 25.91 -10.04
CA THR A 687 -22.03 26.87 -8.91
C THR A 687 -23.33 27.67 -8.88
N SER A 688 -24.19 27.54 -9.90
CA SER A 688 -25.60 27.97 -9.82
C SER A 688 -26.51 26.76 -9.50
N ASP A 689 -27.80 26.98 -9.33
CA ASP A 689 -28.77 25.91 -9.03
C ASP A 689 -29.28 25.21 -10.31
N ALA A 690 -30.02 24.11 -10.13
CA ALA A 690 -30.78 23.46 -11.20
C ALA A 690 -32.30 23.57 -11.00
N GLN A 691 -32.73 24.52 -10.15
CA GLN A 691 -34.04 24.58 -9.51
C GLN A 691 -34.89 25.78 -9.99
N PRO A 692 -36.18 25.86 -9.60
CA PRO A 692 -37.07 26.97 -9.93
C PRO A 692 -36.74 28.32 -9.28
N ARG A 693 -35.47 28.58 -8.90
CA ARG A 693 -35.05 29.80 -8.19
C ARG A 693 -33.94 30.56 -8.93
N TRP A 694 -32.75 29.99 -9.11
CA TRP A 694 -31.68 30.65 -9.88
C TRP A 694 -31.72 30.24 -11.36
N ALA A 695 -32.04 28.98 -11.64
CA ALA A 695 -32.25 28.40 -12.97
C ALA A 695 -33.72 28.38 -13.42
N GLN A 696 -34.57 29.24 -12.85
CA GLN A 696 -36.00 29.35 -13.18
C GLN A 696 -36.24 29.48 -14.70
N ARG A 697 -35.39 30.25 -15.40
CA ARG A 697 -35.48 30.46 -16.86
C ARG A 697 -34.96 29.27 -17.67
N TRP A 698 -34.09 28.44 -17.11
CA TRP A 698 -33.54 27.27 -17.78
C TRP A 698 -34.49 26.07 -17.77
N LEU A 699 -35.36 25.93 -16.77
CA LEU A 699 -36.29 24.80 -16.65
C LEU A 699 -37.29 24.68 -17.82
N GLY A 700 -37.51 25.76 -18.58
CA GLY A 700 -38.32 25.79 -19.80
C GLY A 700 -37.51 25.94 -21.09
N TRP A 701 -36.18 25.75 -21.05
CA TRP A 701 -35.29 25.84 -22.21
C TRP A 701 -34.94 24.44 -22.72
N ASP A 702 -35.06 24.22 -24.03
CA ASP A 702 -34.84 22.93 -24.70
C ASP A 702 -33.47 22.32 -24.37
N GLY A 703 -32.45 23.15 -24.18
CA GLY A 703 -31.09 22.74 -23.83
C GLY A 703 -30.93 22.16 -22.41
N TYR A 704 -31.86 22.38 -21.47
CA TYR A 704 -31.71 21.93 -20.08
C TYR A 704 -31.59 20.41 -19.95
N ALA A 705 -32.45 19.66 -20.65
CA ALA A 705 -32.44 18.20 -20.59
C ALA A 705 -31.18 17.61 -21.24
N VAL A 706 -30.70 18.22 -22.32
CA VAL A 706 -29.45 17.83 -23.00
C VAL A 706 -28.25 18.13 -22.08
N PHE A 707 -28.13 19.36 -21.59
CA PHE A 707 -27.06 19.82 -20.70
C PHE A 707 -26.88 18.92 -19.48
N TRP A 708 -27.94 18.71 -18.68
CA TRP A 708 -27.82 17.87 -17.48
C TRP A 708 -27.55 16.40 -17.80
N THR A 709 -28.05 15.90 -18.92
CA THR A 709 -27.71 14.55 -19.38
C THR A 709 -26.23 14.46 -19.78
N GLN A 710 -25.71 15.39 -20.58
CA GLN A 710 -24.29 15.39 -21.00
C GLN A 710 -23.36 15.55 -19.79
N VAL A 711 -23.60 16.53 -18.92
CA VAL A 711 -22.77 16.80 -17.74
C VAL A 711 -22.72 15.58 -16.82
N ILE A 712 -23.86 15.01 -16.43
CA ILE A 712 -23.91 13.86 -15.51
C ILE A 712 -23.35 12.60 -16.20
N ARG A 713 -23.65 12.34 -17.47
CA ARG A 713 -23.06 11.24 -18.26
C ARG A 713 -21.54 11.36 -18.37
N SER A 714 -20.99 12.58 -18.41
CA SER A 714 -19.53 12.81 -18.43
C SER A 714 -18.84 12.65 -17.07
N ALA A 715 -19.60 12.65 -15.97
CA ALA A 715 -19.10 12.32 -14.63
C ALA A 715 -19.08 10.80 -14.37
N MET A 716 -20.01 10.05 -14.97
CA MET A 716 -20.14 8.60 -14.81
C MET A 716 -18.83 7.86 -15.07
N ARG A 717 -18.64 6.75 -14.35
CA ARG A 717 -17.57 5.79 -14.67
C ARG A 717 -17.67 5.36 -16.14
N PRO A 718 -16.57 5.39 -16.92
CA PRO A 718 -16.61 4.93 -18.30
C PRO A 718 -17.10 3.48 -18.41
N SER A 719 -18.23 3.29 -19.09
CA SER A 719 -18.61 1.95 -19.58
C SER A 719 -17.51 1.43 -20.51
N ALA A 720 -17.26 0.11 -20.49
CA ALA A 720 -16.18 -0.48 -21.27
C ALA A 720 -16.36 -0.15 -22.76
N GLN A 721 -15.40 0.59 -23.32
CA GLN A 721 -15.50 1.12 -24.68
C GLN A 721 -15.39 -0.04 -25.69
N PRO A 722 -16.30 -0.16 -26.67
CA PRO A 722 -16.31 -1.30 -27.59
C PRO A 722 -15.06 -1.37 -28.49
N ASN A 723 -14.33 -0.27 -28.61
CA ASN A 723 -13.08 -0.11 -29.36
C ASN A 723 -11.79 -0.28 -28.50
N LEU A 724 -11.91 -0.51 -27.18
CA LEU A 724 -10.79 -0.76 -26.27
C LEU A 724 -11.04 -2.00 -25.41
N GLY A 725 -10.49 -3.14 -25.84
CA GLY A 725 -10.68 -4.44 -25.19
C GLY A 725 -9.37 -5.00 -24.63
N LEU A 726 -9.31 -5.23 -23.30
CA LEU A 726 -8.30 -6.09 -22.69
C LEU A 726 -8.90 -7.49 -22.51
N THR A 727 -8.21 -8.51 -23.00
CA THR A 727 -8.58 -9.92 -22.86
C THR A 727 -7.37 -10.75 -22.40
N ALA A 728 -7.62 -11.92 -21.82
CA ALA A 728 -6.57 -12.83 -21.38
C ALA A 728 -7.01 -14.28 -21.57
N THR A 729 -6.07 -15.13 -22.01
CA THR A 729 -6.29 -16.55 -22.24
C THR A 729 -5.10 -17.36 -21.73
N VAL A 730 -5.32 -18.64 -21.37
CA VAL A 730 -4.23 -19.56 -21.03
C VAL A 730 -3.86 -20.37 -22.27
N ARG A 731 -2.59 -20.37 -22.67
CA ARG A 731 -2.04 -21.27 -23.70
C ARG A 731 -0.68 -21.80 -23.24
N ASN A 732 -0.45 -23.11 -23.38
CA ASN A 732 0.83 -23.75 -23.09
C ASN A 732 1.44 -23.38 -21.72
N GLY A 733 0.60 -23.26 -20.68
CA GLY A 733 1.02 -22.87 -19.31
C GLY A 733 1.27 -21.37 -19.08
N GLN A 734 1.23 -20.56 -20.14
CA GLN A 734 1.38 -19.10 -20.04
C GLN A 734 0.03 -18.39 -20.17
N ALA A 735 -0.09 -17.26 -19.47
CA ALA A 735 -1.14 -16.29 -19.71
C ALA A 735 -0.73 -15.42 -20.90
N ILE A 736 -1.51 -15.45 -21.98
CA ILE A 736 -1.42 -14.51 -23.08
C ILE A 736 -2.49 -13.44 -22.88
N VAL A 737 -2.04 -12.20 -22.70
CA VAL A 737 -2.92 -11.02 -22.56
C VAL A 737 -2.89 -10.24 -23.86
N GLU A 738 -4.06 -10.00 -24.46
CA GLU A 738 -4.22 -9.23 -25.69
C GLU A 738 -5.00 -7.95 -25.39
N LEU A 739 -4.40 -6.81 -25.75
CA LEU A 739 -5.03 -5.49 -25.81
C LEU A 739 -5.37 -5.17 -27.27
N GLN A 740 -6.64 -4.98 -27.55
CA GLN A 740 -7.17 -4.46 -28.80
C GLN A 740 -7.47 -2.97 -28.62
N ALA A 741 -6.84 -2.12 -29.45
CA ALA A 741 -6.96 -0.67 -29.39
C ALA A 741 -7.26 -0.06 -30.77
N PHE A 742 -8.51 0.39 -30.91
CA PHE A 742 -9.04 1.00 -32.12
C PHE A 742 -9.69 2.35 -31.79
N THR A 743 -9.78 3.25 -32.78
CA THR A 743 -10.56 4.48 -32.68
C THR A 743 -12.06 4.16 -32.68
N PRO A 744 -12.95 5.08 -32.25
CA PRO A 744 -14.39 4.94 -32.45
C PRO A 744 -14.82 4.75 -33.91
N GLN A 745 -13.96 5.13 -34.87
CA GLN A 745 -14.13 4.97 -36.32
C GLN A 745 -13.63 3.60 -36.82
N GLY A 746 -13.00 2.78 -35.96
CA GLY A 746 -12.49 1.45 -36.31
C GLY A 746 -11.04 1.41 -36.80
N GLU A 747 -10.30 2.52 -36.73
CA GLU A 747 -8.90 2.58 -37.18
C GLU A 747 -7.94 2.05 -36.09
N PRO A 748 -6.90 1.26 -36.43
CA PRO A 748 -5.98 0.69 -35.46
C PRO A 748 -5.04 1.73 -34.83
N ILE A 749 -4.98 1.78 -33.50
CA ILE A 749 -4.15 2.74 -32.76
C ILE A 749 -2.77 2.11 -32.51
N ASN A 750 -1.77 2.58 -33.26
CA ASN A 750 -0.41 2.02 -33.31
C ASN A 750 0.58 2.85 -32.48
N GLY A 751 1.71 2.23 -32.11
CA GLY A 751 2.82 2.92 -31.42
C GLY A 751 2.62 3.17 -29.92
N LEU A 752 1.59 2.59 -29.29
CA LEU A 752 1.42 2.65 -27.84
C LEU A 752 2.47 1.77 -27.13
N THR A 753 2.82 2.14 -25.89
CA THR A 753 3.62 1.29 -24.99
C THR A 753 2.88 1.07 -23.67
N PRO A 754 1.74 0.34 -23.67
CA PRO A 754 0.89 0.26 -22.49
C PRO A 754 1.51 -0.66 -21.43
N LYS A 755 1.60 -0.15 -20.19
CA LYS A 755 1.94 -0.95 -19.02
C LYS A 755 0.77 -1.83 -18.60
N LEU A 756 1.05 -3.09 -18.32
CA LEU A 756 0.12 -4.09 -17.80
C LEU A 756 0.53 -4.43 -16.36
N THR A 757 -0.30 -4.10 -15.39
CA THR A 757 -0.15 -4.56 -14.00
C THR A 757 -0.88 -5.89 -13.84
N VAL A 758 -0.15 -6.90 -13.41
CA VAL A 758 -0.65 -8.25 -13.10
C VAL A 758 -0.69 -8.40 -11.59
N GLY A 759 -1.89 -8.47 -11.01
CA GLY A 759 -2.10 -8.88 -9.62
C GLY A 759 -2.29 -10.40 -9.55
N ALA A 760 -1.41 -11.09 -8.84
CA ALA A 760 -1.45 -12.53 -8.64
C ALA A 760 -2.40 -12.91 -7.47
N PRO A 761 -2.86 -14.18 -7.40
CA PRO A 761 -3.69 -14.68 -6.29
C PRO A 761 -3.06 -14.54 -4.90
N SER A 762 -1.73 -14.40 -4.82
CA SER A 762 -0.94 -14.15 -3.60
C SER A 762 -1.02 -12.70 -3.09
N GLY A 763 -1.57 -11.76 -3.87
CA GLY A 763 -1.50 -10.32 -3.62
C GLY A 763 -0.23 -9.65 -4.15
N GLU A 764 0.73 -10.41 -4.70
CA GLU A 764 1.90 -9.87 -5.40
C GLU A 764 1.49 -9.16 -6.70
N THR A 765 2.14 -8.04 -7.02
CA THR A 765 1.90 -7.30 -8.27
C THR A 765 3.15 -7.20 -9.12
N THR A 766 3.02 -7.45 -10.42
CA THR A 766 4.10 -7.39 -11.41
C THR A 766 3.72 -6.44 -12.54
N GLU A 767 4.60 -5.51 -12.90
CA GLU A 767 4.44 -4.73 -14.14
C GLU A 767 5.10 -5.43 -15.32
N LEU A 768 4.37 -5.48 -16.43
CA LEU A 768 4.81 -5.93 -17.75
C LEU A 768 4.55 -4.80 -18.77
N THR A 769 5.19 -4.85 -19.94
CA THR A 769 4.88 -3.94 -21.06
C THR A 769 4.26 -4.76 -22.19
N LEU A 770 3.15 -4.29 -22.73
CA LEU A 770 2.48 -4.90 -23.89
C LEU A 770 3.23 -4.51 -25.18
N SER A 771 3.69 -5.51 -25.94
CA SER A 771 4.39 -5.32 -27.22
C SER A 771 3.42 -5.40 -28.40
N MET A 772 3.60 -4.56 -29.42
CA MET A 772 2.72 -4.57 -30.61
C MET A 772 3.00 -5.81 -31.49
N GLU A 773 1.99 -6.66 -31.69
CA GLU A 773 2.07 -7.85 -32.54
C GLU A 773 1.41 -7.62 -33.91
N GLY A 774 0.44 -6.70 -33.97
CA GLY A 774 -0.22 -6.27 -35.20
C GLY A 774 -0.87 -4.91 -35.07
N ALA A 775 -1.43 -4.39 -36.17
CA ALA A 775 -2.08 -3.08 -36.15
C ALA A 775 -3.23 -3.03 -35.13
N GLY A 776 -3.15 -2.12 -34.16
CA GLY A 776 -4.12 -2.01 -33.06
C GLY A 776 -4.14 -3.20 -32.09
N ARG A 777 -3.13 -4.09 -32.12
CA ARG A 777 -3.06 -5.29 -31.25
C ARG A 777 -1.72 -5.39 -30.54
N TYR A 778 -1.79 -5.45 -29.21
CA TYR A 778 -0.62 -5.55 -28.34
C TYR A 778 -0.77 -6.76 -27.44
N THR A 779 0.30 -7.56 -27.32
CA THR A 779 0.32 -8.79 -26.52
C THR A 779 1.43 -8.78 -25.48
N ALA A 780 1.18 -9.49 -24.38
CA ALA A 780 2.17 -9.79 -23.34
C ALA A 780 1.95 -11.23 -22.85
N GLN A 781 3.03 -11.88 -22.43
CA GLN A 781 3.01 -13.29 -22.00
C GLN A 781 3.71 -13.42 -20.65
N PHE A 782 3.14 -14.20 -19.72
CA PHE A 782 3.75 -14.49 -18.43
C PHE A 782 3.40 -15.89 -17.89
N PRO A 783 4.30 -16.53 -17.09
CA PRO A 783 4.06 -17.86 -16.53
C PRO A 783 3.06 -17.82 -15.37
N LEU A 784 2.15 -18.80 -15.33
CA LEU A 784 1.13 -18.91 -14.29
C LEU A 784 1.66 -19.74 -13.10
N ARG A 785 2.20 -19.05 -12.10
CA ARG A 785 2.84 -19.65 -10.91
C ARG A 785 1.89 -20.12 -9.79
N GLY A 786 0.58 -20.14 -10.02
CA GLY A 786 -0.38 -20.59 -9.02
C GLY A 786 -1.82 -20.65 -9.53
N GLN A 787 -2.66 -21.38 -8.80
CA GLN A 787 -4.10 -21.43 -9.01
C GLN A 787 -4.82 -20.21 -8.42
N GLY A 788 -6.01 -19.87 -8.94
CA GLY A 788 -6.84 -18.77 -8.45
C GLY A 788 -7.10 -17.68 -9.48
N LEU A 789 -7.35 -16.46 -8.99
CA LEU A 789 -7.73 -15.30 -9.80
C LEU A 789 -6.56 -14.33 -10.00
N TYR A 790 -6.17 -14.13 -11.25
CA TYR A 790 -5.27 -13.06 -11.67
C TYR A 790 -6.07 -11.85 -12.13
N VAL A 791 -5.80 -10.68 -11.56
CA VAL A 791 -6.40 -9.40 -11.96
C VAL A 791 -5.42 -8.66 -12.87
N LEU A 792 -5.91 -8.20 -14.02
CA LEU A 792 -5.09 -7.63 -15.08
C LEU A 792 -5.59 -6.22 -15.38
N SER A 793 -4.77 -5.19 -15.13
CA SER A 793 -5.11 -3.80 -15.43
C SER A 793 -4.07 -3.13 -16.31
N THR A 794 -4.52 -2.26 -17.20
CA THR A 794 -3.66 -1.33 -17.95
C THR A 794 -4.27 0.06 -17.93
N GLN A 795 -3.42 1.08 -17.78
CA GLN A 795 -3.84 2.49 -17.78
C GLN A 795 -2.96 3.28 -18.74
N GLY A 796 -3.60 4.11 -19.57
CA GLY A 796 -2.92 4.92 -20.57
C GLY A 796 -3.92 5.76 -21.37
N ASP A 797 -3.40 6.71 -22.15
CA ASP A 797 -4.18 7.31 -23.22
C ASP A 797 -4.03 6.46 -24.48
N PHE A 798 -5.05 5.68 -24.79
CA PHE A 798 -5.08 4.81 -25.96
C PHE A 798 -5.57 5.58 -27.19
N GLY A 799 -4.91 6.71 -27.49
CA GLY A 799 -5.23 7.57 -28.65
C GLY A 799 -6.59 8.28 -28.59
N THR A 800 -7.10 8.58 -27.40
CA THR A 800 -8.42 9.23 -27.19
C THR A 800 -8.32 10.63 -26.55
N GLY A 801 -7.12 11.11 -26.24
CA GLY A 801 -6.90 12.34 -25.47
C GLY A 801 -7.27 12.19 -23.99
N ARG A 802 -7.49 10.95 -23.51
CA ARG A 802 -8.00 10.64 -22.16
C ARG A 802 -7.38 9.34 -21.64
N THR A 803 -6.92 9.38 -20.39
CA THR A 803 -6.41 8.19 -19.70
C THR A 803 -7.55 7.25 -19.31
N ALA A 804 -7.74 6.18 -20.09
CA ALA A 804 -8.63 5.08 -19.71
C ALA A 804 -7.89 4.08 -18.82
N THR A 805 -8.67 3.31 -18.05
CA THR A 805 -8.17 2.13 -17.32
C THR A 805 -8.99 0.93 -17.79
N LEU A 806 -8.31 -0.08 -18.32
CA LEU A 806 -8.93 -1.31 -18.80
C LEU A 806 -8.59 -2.44 -17.83
N THR A 807 -9.60 -3.22 -17.43
CA THR A 807 -9.42 -4.31 -16.44
C THR A 807 -10.03 -5.61 -16.90
N ALA A 808 -9.17 -6.59 -17.16
CA ALA A 808 -9.50 -7.98 -17.42
C ALA A 808 -9.24 -8.85 -16.17
N ALA A 809 -9.67 -10.11 -16.23
CA ALA A 809 -9.52 -11.07 -15.15
C ALA A 809 -9.30 -12.46 -15.75
N LEU A 810 -8.29 -13.19 -15.26
CA LEU A 810 -7.92 -14.51 -15.73
C LEU A 810 -8.01 -15.51 -14.58
N ALA A 811 -8.77 -16.58 -14.76
CA ALA A 811 -8.93 -17.62 -13.78
C ALA A 811 -8.09 -18.85 -14.12
N VAL A 812 -7.32 -19.34 -13.15
CA VAL A 812 -6.64 -20.64 -13.18
C VAL A 812 -7.39 -21.58 -12.25
N PRO A 813 -8.29 -22.43 -12.76
CA PRO A 813 -9.19 -23.25 -11.94
C PRO A 813 -8.48 -24.38 -11.19
N TYR A 814 -7.37 -24.89 -11.74
CA TYR A 814 -6.55 -25.95 -11.18
C TYR A 814 -5.09 -25.81 -11.65
N PRO A 815 -4.10 -26.35 -10.91
CA PRO A 815 -2.68 -26.30 -11.28
C PRO A 815 -2.36 -26.94 -12.64
N LEU A 816 -1.45 -26.33 -13.40
CA LEU A 816 -1.13 -26.72 -14.79
C LEU A 816 -0.65 -28.17 -14.93
N GLU A 817 -0.01 -28.71 -13.91
CA GLU A 817 0.39 -30.12 -13.77
C GLU A 817 -0.73 -31.13 -14.06
N TYR A 818 -1.98 -30.77 -13.72
CA TYR A 818 -3.13 -31.64 -13.99
C TYR A 818 -3.55 -31.67 -15.47
N ARG A 819 -2.94 -30.85 -16.36
CA ARG A 819 -3.12 -30.92 -17.82
C ARG A 819 -2.25 -31.99 -18.49
N PHE A 820 -1.08 -32.34 -17.94
CA PHE A 820 -0.11 -33.20 -18.64
C PHE A 820 -0.42 -34.69 -18.50
N TYR A 821 -0.40 -35.43 -19.60
CA TYR A 821 -0.75 -36.86 -19.67
C TYR A 821 0.23 -37.72 -20.48
N ARG A 822 1.36 -37.15 -20.91
CA ARG A 822 2.45 -37.85 -21.60
C ARG A 822 3.79 -37.26 -21.19
N GLN A 823 4.83 -38.09 -21.13
CA GLN A 823 6.22 -37.65 -20.97
C GLN A 823 6.65 -36.79 -22.16
N ASN A 824 7.35 -35.68 -21.91
CA ASN A 824 7.97 -34.84 -22.94
C ASN A 824 9.34 -35.42 -23.36
N ARG A 825 9.33 -36.67 -23.86
CA ARG A 825 10.55 -37.35 -24.32
C ARG A 825 11.39 -36.53 -25.33
N PRO A 826 10.81 -35.81 -26.30
CA PRO A 826 11.59 -35.00 -27.23
C PRO A 826 12.42 -33.90 -26.56
N LEU A 827 11.98 -33.33 -25.42
CA LEU A 827 12.78 -32.38 -24.65
C LEU A 827 13.92 -33.09 -23.90
N LEU A 828 13.62 -34.21 -23.24
CA LEU A 828 14.61 -34.98 -22.49
C LEU A 828 15.72 -35.55 -23.39
N GLU A 829 15.36 -36.08 -24.55
CA GLU A 829 16.29 -36.56 -25.58
C GLU A 829 17.18 -35.43 -26.12
N ARG A 830 16.65 -34.21 -26.28
CA ARG A 830 17.42 -33.01 -26.65
C ARG A 830 18.37 -32.56 -25.55
N ILE A 831 17.97 -32.60 -24.28
CA ILE A 831 18.82 -32.23 -23.14
C ILE A 831 20.00 -33.20 -23.00
N ALA A 832 19.76 -34.51 -23.09
CA ALA A 832 20.80 -35.52 -23.00
C ALA A 832 21.79 -35.44 -24.19
N SER A 833 21.28 -35.37 -25.42
CA SER A 833 22.13 -35.29 -26.62
C SER A 833 22.96 -34.01 -26.70
N LEU A 834 22.41 -32.86 -26.28
CA LEU A 834 23.12 -31.57 -26.21
C LEU A 834 24.29 -31.58 -25.21
N THR A 835 24.13 -32.27 -24.08
CA THR A 835 25.11 -32.26 -22.97
C THR A 835 26.08 -33.45 -23.00
N GLY A 836 25.89 -34.41 -23.92
CA GLY A 836 26.64 -35.66 -23.92
C GLY A 836 26.25 -36.64 -22.80
N GLY A 837 25.06 -36.45 -22.22
CA GLY A 837 24.42 -37.38 -21.28
C GLY A 837 23.63 -38.49 -22.00
N ARG A 838 22.90 -39.28 -21.22
CA ARG A 838 22.18 -40.49 -21.66
C ARG A 838 20.70 -40.43 -21.31
N VAL A 839 19.87 -41.08 -22.12
CA VAL A 839 18.44 -41.26 -21.87
C VAL A 839 18.20 -42.62 -21.22
N ALA A 840 17.48 -42.63 -20.09
CA ALA A 840 17.18 -43.80 -19.27
C ALA A 840 18.38 -44.74 -18.98
N PRO A 841 19.52 -44.23 -18.48
CA PRO A 841 20.65 -45.08 -18.08
C PRO A 841 20.29 -45.99 -16.88
N GLU A 842 21.06 -47.06 -16.72
CA GLU A 842 20.98 -47.92 -15.53
C GLU A 842 21.49 -47.17 -14.27
N PRO A 843 20.91 -47.39 -13.06
CA PRO A 843 21.33 -46.71 -11.82
C PRO A 843 22.84 -46.82 -11.53
N ALA A 844 23.45 -47.96 -11.90
CA ALA A 844 24.88 -48.22 -11.84
C ALA A 844 25.74 -47.12 -12.48
N ARG A 845 25.27 -46.59 -13.62
CA ARG A 845 26.02 -45.67 -14.49
C ARG A 845 25.93 -44.21 -14.06
N ALA A 846 25.18 -43.91 -12.99
CA ALA A 846 25.04 -42.57 -12.42
C ALA A 846 26.37 -42.00 -11.88
N TYR A 847 27.41 -42.82 -11.73
CA TYR A 847 28.76 -42.43 -11.32
C TYR A 847 29.83 -42.69 -12.39
N ASP A 848 29.43 -42.94 -13.64
CA ASP A 848 30.39 -43.06 -14.75
C ASP A 848 31.17 -41.75 -14.92
N PRO A 849 32.50 -41.80 -15.15
CA PRO A 849 33.26 -40.60 -15.51
C PRO A 849 32.69 -39.94 -16.78
N PRO A 850 32.72 -38.60 -16.89
CA PRO A 850 32.25 -37.90 -18.09
C PRO A 850 33.11 -38.26 -19.31
N PRO A 851 32.55 -38.27 -20.53
CA PRO A 851 33.24 -38.73 -21.73
C PRO A 851 34.46 -37.86 -22.11
N ALA A 852 34.50 -36.60 -21.64
CA ALA A 852 35.67 -35.73 -21.75
C ALA A 852 36.43 -35.68 -20.40
N PRO A 853 37.71 -36.11 -20.34
CA PRO A 853 38.50 -36.07 -19.11
C PRO A 853 38.91 -34.64 -18.76
N GLN A 854 38.05 -33.94 -17.99
CA GLN A 854 38.35 -32.61 -17.47
C GLN A 854 39.64 -32.63 -16.63
N ARG A 855 40.51 -31.63 -16.78
CA ARG A 855 41.76 -31.50 -16.01
C ARG A 855 41.60 -30.42 -14.95
N PHE A 856 41.78 -30.77 -13.68
CA PHE A 856 41.64 -29.80 -12.61
C PHE A 856 42.90 -28.92 -12.49
N THR A 857 42.71 -27.61 -12.58
CA THR A 857 43.75 -26.61 -12.27
C THR A 857 43.61 -26.14 -10.83
N ARG A 858 44.65 -26.35 -10.02
CA ARG A 858 44.76 -25.77 -8.68
C ARG A 858 45.70 -24.57 -8.73
N ASP A 859 45.24 -23.41 -8.28
CA ASP A 859 46.08 -22.24 -8.07
C ASP A 859 47.18 -22.52 -7.04
N LEU A 860 48.43 -22.30 -7.45
CA LEU A 860 49.64 -22.38 -6.62
C LEU A 860 50.27 -21.01 -6.41
N TRP A 861 49.86 -19.98 -7.16
CA TRP A 861 50.36 -18.60 -7.06
C TRP A 861 50.22 -18.04 -5.63
N THR A 862 49.11 -18.33 -4.94
CA THR A 862 48.88 -17.88 -3.55
C THR A 862 49.87 -18.52 -2.57
N LEU A 863 50.21 -19.79 -2.80
CA LEU A 863 51.21 -20.51 -2.01
C LEU A 863 52.63 -20.01 -2.32
N ALA A 864 52.92 -19.68 -3.58
CA ALA A 864 54.19 -19.04 -3.96
C ALA A 864 54.33 -17.64 -3.33
N LEU A 865 53.25 -16.86 -3.25
CA LEU A 865 53.24 -15.54 -2.61
C LEU A 865 53.42 -15.64 -1.08
N LEU A 866 52.80 -16.63 -0.42
CA LEU A 866 53.03 -16.90 1.00
C LEU A 866 54.47 -17.35 1.28
N LEU A 867 55.04 -18.22 0.44
CA LEU A 867 56.46 -18.61 0.52
C LEU A 867 57.39 -17.40 0.26
N ALA A 868 57.04 -16.50 -0.66
CA ALA A 868 57.78 -15.27 -0.91
C ALA A 868 57.78 -14.35 0.32
N LEU A 869 56.64 -14.16 0.98
CA LEU A 869 56.55 -13.37 2.22
C LEU A 869 57.42 -13.96 3.34
N MET A 870 57.43 -15.28 3.49
CA MET A 870 58.30 -15.98 4.43
C MET A 870 59.79 -15.81 4.08
N LEU A 871 60.16 -15.91 2.80
CA LEU A 871 61.54 -15.67 2.34
C LEU A 871 61.99 -14.21 2.56
N LEU A 872 61.08 -13.24 2.40
CA LEU A 872 61.37 -11.82 2.63
C LEU A 872 61.70 -11.56 4.11
N MET A 873 60.98 -12.17 5.04
CA MET A 873 61.31 -12.10 6.48
C MET A 873 62.69 -12.70 6.78
N VAL A 874 63.06 -13.79 6.08
CA VAL A 874 64.40 -14.39 6.21
C VAL A 874 65.49 -13.48 5.61
N ASP A 875 65.32 -12.88 4.44
CA ASP A 875 66.29 -11.91 3.86
C ASP A 875 66.49 -10.70 4.81
N ILE A 876 65.40 -10.15 5.36
CA ILE A 876 65.46 -9.03 6.30
C ILE A 876 66.22 -9.43 7.58
N THR A 877 65.92 -10.62 8.13
CA THR A 877 66.58 -11.13 9.35
C THR A 877 68.06 -11.38 9.10
N VAL A 878 68.41 -12.09 8.02
CA VAL A 878 69.80 -12.38 7.61
C VAL A 878 70.56 -11.12 7.21
N ARG A 879 69.87 -10.01 6.87
CA ARG A 879 70.47 -8.70 6.59
C ARG A 879 70.65 -7.82 7.84
N ARG A 880 69.68 -7.77 8.76
CA ARG A 880 69.73 -6.86 9.94
C ARG A 880 70.37 -7.47 11.18
N VAL A 881 70.14 -8.75 11.51
CA VAL A 881 70.66 -9.34 12.75
C VAL A 881 72.12 -9.76 12.56
N VAL A 882 73.03 -9.33 13.44
CA VAL A 882 74.45 -9.71 13.38
C VAL A 882 74.65 -11.07 14.05
N ILE A 883 74.16 -12.14 13.41
CA ILE A 883 74.45 -13.51 13.83
C ILE A 883 75.85 -13.89 13.35
N THR A 884 76.68 -14.35 14.27
CA THR A 884 77.99 -14.96 14.04
C THR A 884 77.83 -16.28 13.26
N ILE A 885 78.06 -16.20 11.95
CA ILE A 885 77.88 -17.32 11.01
C ILE A 885 78.58 -18.64 11.40
N PRO A 886 79.76 -18.66 12.07
CA PRO A 886 80.37 -19.93 12.50
C PRO A 886 79.44 -20.80 13.36
N GLU A 887 78.69 -20.21 14.28
CA GLU A 887 77.85 -20.95 15.25
C GLU A 887 76.61 -21.55 14.58
N ALA A 888 75.94 -20.78 13.72
CA ALA A 888 74.77 -21.25 12.97
C ALA A 888 75.13 -22.40 12.00
N VAL A 889 76.32 -22.34 11.37
CA VAL A 889 76.80 -23.41 10.48
C VAL A 889 77.24 -24.64 11.26
N ALA A 890 77.90 -24.47 12.41
CA ALA A 890 78.25 -25.57 13.31
C ALA A 890 77.00 -26.30 13.84
N ALA A 891 75.98 -25.57 14.28
CA ALA A 891 74.71 -26.13 14.76
C ALA A 891 73.96 -26.92 13.67
N LEU A 892 74.02 -26.47 12.40
CA LEU A 892 73.38 -27.16 11.28
C LEU A 892 74.15 -28.44 10.89
N LEU A 893 75.47 -28.37 10.75
CA LEU A 893 76.31 -29.52 10.41
C LEU A 893 76.34 -30.58 11.52
N GLY A 894 76.32 -30.17 12.79
CA GLY A 894 76.20 -31.08 13.94
C GLY A 894 74.93 -31.93 13.89
N ARG A 895 73.80 -31.35 13.45
CA ARG A 895 72.53 -32.08 13.29
C ARG A 895 72.49 -33.00 12.06
N LEU A 896 73.22 -32.70 10.98
CA LEU A 896 73.29 -33.58 9.81
C LEU A 896 74.21 -34.79 9.98
N ARG A 897 75.18 -34.75 10.91
CA ARG A 897 76.11 -35.86 11.15
C ARG A 897 75.51 -37.03 11.93
N TRP A 898 74.29 -36.89 12.47
CA TRP A 898 73.68 -37.86 13.41
C TRP A 898 72.47 -38.62 12.85
N ARG A 899 72.50 -38.99 11.55
CA ARG A 899 71.66 -40.07 10.99
C ARG A 899 72.17 -40.61 9.65
N ARG A 900 73.16 -41.49 9.70
CA ARG A 900 73.36 -42.54 8.69
C ARG A 900 73.40 -43.87 9.42
N GLU A 901 72.78 -44.90 8.84
CA GLU A 901 72.60 -46.24 9.41
C GLU A 901 71.64 -46.33 10.63
N ARG A 902 70.96 -47.47 10.88
CA ARG A 902 70.23 -48.34 9.92
C ARG A 902 69.05 -49.00 10.66
N ARG A 903 68.17 -49.71 9.93
CA ARG A 903 66.88 -50.23 10.46
C ARG A 903 67.04 -51.38 11.47
N GLY A 904 66.34 -51.26 12.60
CA GLY A 904 65.84 -52.34 13.46
C GLY A 904 64.73 -51.73 14.35
N ALA A 905 63.45 -52.09 14.24
CA ALA A 905 62.76 -53.37 14.46
C ALA A 905 62.26 -53.52 15.92
N THR A 906 60.96 -53.83 16.06
CA THR A 906 60.20 -54.08 17.31
C THR A 906 60.07 -52.93 18.32
N ALA A 907 59.05 -53.04 19.19
CA ALA A 907 58.67 -52.05 20.21
C ALA A 907 58.15 -52.76 21.48
N PRO A 908 58.14 -52.07 22.63
CA PRO A 908 57.21 -52.38 23.72
C PRO A 908 56.38 -51.12 24.07
N VAL A 909 55.07 -51.05 23.82
CA VAL A 909 53.99 -51.76 24.55
C VAL A 909 53.94 -51.46 26.07
N ALA A 910 55.07 -51.49 26.78
CA ALA A 910 55.11 -51.31 28.24
C ALA A 910 54.56 -49.95 28.73
N ALA A 911 54.99 -48.85 28.11
CA ALA A 911 54.64 -47.49 28.56
C ALA A 911 53.13 -47.17 28.46
N ARG A 912 52.42 -47.79 27.50
CA ARG A 912 50.96 -47.59 27.36
C ARG A 912 50.15 -48.32 28.44
N LEU A 913 50.67 -49.42 28.98
CA LEU A 913 49.99 -50.20 30.02
C LEU A 913 49.99 -49.48 31.38
N GLN A 914 51.11 -48.83 31.75
CA GLN A 914 51.21 -48.09 33.02
C GLN A 914 50.29 -46.86 33.06
N ALA A 915 50.22 -46.09 31.97
CA ALA A 915 49.31 -44.94 31.86
C ALA A 915 47.82 -45.36 31.90
N ALA A 916 47.47 -46.53 31.38
CA ALA A 916 46.13 -47.10 31.50
C ALA A 916 45.82 -47.51 32.96
N LYS A 917 46.78 -48.16 33.64
CA LYS A 917 46.63 -48.63 35.03
C LYS A 917 46.38 -47.49 36.02
N GLN A 918 46.99 -46.32 35.82
CA GLN A 918 46.75 -45.12 36.63
C GLN A 918 45.34 -44.51 36.40
N ARG A 919 44.81 -44.55 35.17
CA ARG A 919 43.46 -44.02 34.87
C ARG A 919 42.32 -44.93 35.32
N ALA A 920 42.58 -46.23 35.51
CA ALA A 920 41.60 -47.18 36.04
C ALA A 920 41.37 -47.03 37.57
N ALA A 921 42.36 -46.52 38.30
CA ALA A 921 42.36 -46.52 39.77
C ALA A 921 41.43 -45.47 40.44
N GLN A 922 40.82 -44.56 39.69
CA GLN A 922 40.02 -43.44 40.23
C GLN A 922 38.51 -43.55 39.94
N ARG A 923 37.98 -44.69 39.48
CA ARG A 923 36.61 -44.75 38.93
C ARG A 923 35.67 -45.86 39.43
N THR A 924 35.96 -46.49 40.57
CA THR A 924 35.14 -47.60 41.09
C THR A 924 34.91 -47.55 42.60
N GLN A 925 34.05 -46.63 43.07
CA GLN A 925 33.14 -46.83 44.23
C GLN A 925 32.08 -45.70 44.28
N VAL A 926 30.83 -46.05 44.60
CA VAL A 926 29.59 -45.27 44.37
C VAL A 926 28.51 -45.76 45.36
N PRO A 927 27.66 -44.88 45.96
CA PRO A 927 26.19 -45.08 45.85
C PRO A 927 25.28 -43.80 45.97
N THR A 928 24.29 -43.67 45.06
CA THR A 928 22.87 -43.14 45.20
C THR A 928 22.50 -41.91 46.07
N ALA A 929 21.43 -41.11 45.84
CA ALA A 929 20.26 -41.05 44.92
C ALA A 929 19.54 -39.65 45.11
N PRO A 930 18.33 -39.32 44.56
CA PRO A 930 17.64 -39.68 43.31
C PRO A 930 17.25 -38.45 42.41
N ARG A 931 16.57 -38.75 41.29
CA ARG A 931 16.01 -37.91 40.19
C ARG A 931 15.29 -36.59 40.55
N GLU A 932 15.39 -35.60 39.64
CA GLU A 932 14.27 -35.22 38.74
C GLU A 932 14.71 -34.54 37.41
N ARG A 933 13.75 -34.17 36.53
CA ARG A 933 13.92 -33.54 35.18
C ARG A 933 13.56 -32.03 35.28
N VAL A 934 13.90 -31.10 34.38
CA VAL A 934 13.64 -30.96 32.91
C VAL A 934 14.71 -30.03 32.27
N ALA A 935 14.69 -29.81 30.94
CA ALA A 935 15.78 -29.26 30.13
C ALA A 935 15.58 -27.82 29.57
N ALA A 936 16.69 -27.23 29.08
CA ALA A 936 16.81 -26.14 28.09
C ALA A 936 16.33 -24.72 28.52
N THR A 937 16.86 -23.60 28.00
CA THR A 937 17.28 -23.31 26.61
C THR A 937 18.45 -22.31 26.48
N ALA A 938 19.08 -22.32 25.30
CA ALA A 938 20.22 -21.58 24.76
C ALA A 938 20.61 -20.18 25.31
N THR A 939 21.92 -19.92 25.30
CA THR A 939 22.56 -18.60 25.36
C THR A 939 22.90 -18.05 23.96
N VAL A 940 22.81 -16.73 23.80
CA VAL A 940 23.34 -16.00 22.63
C VAL A 940 24.64 -15.30 23.03
N ARG A 941 25.62 -15.20 22.11
CA ARG A 941 26.91 -14.51 22.34
C ARG A 941 27.04 -13.28 21.44
N THR A 942 27.33 -12.13 22.03
CA THR A 942 27.79 -10.91 21.35
C THR A 942 29.32 -10.82 21.31
N PRO A 943 29.89 -10.19 20.28
CA PRO A 943 31.25 -9.63 20.27
C PRO A 943 31.20 -8.08 20.06
N PRO A 944 32.34 -7.37 19.98
CA PRO A 944 33.20 -6.97 21.10
C PRO A 944 33.29 -5.44 21.27
N SER A 945 34.06 -4.96 22.25
CA SER A 945 34.10 -3.55 22.70
C SER A 945 35.44 -2.83 22.49
N GLN A 946 35.43 -1.49 22.51
CA GLN A 946 36.54 -0.57 22.81
C GLN A 946 35.98 0.83 23.26
N PRO A 947 36.74 1.75 23.90
CA PRO A 947 36.38 2.14 25.27
C PRO A 947 36.43 3.66 25.64
N ASP A 948 36.19 3.92 26.94
CA ASP A 948 36.60 5.06 27.79
C ASP A 948 35.92 6.45 27.67
N ALA A 949 35.05 6.78 28.66
CA ALA A 949 35.22 7.89 29.63
C ALA A 949 33.98 8.14 30.54
N PRO A 950 34.15 8.22 31.89
CA PRO A 950 33.21 8.85 32.84
C PRO A 950 33.85 10.10 33.53
N PRO A 951 33.21 10.83 34.48
CA PRO A 951 31.87 10.65 35.10
C PRO A 951 30.98 11.93 35.19
N GLU A 952 29.71 11.79 35.59
CA GLU A 952 29.14 12.53 36.76
C GLU A 952 27.80 11.94 37.28
N LYS A 953 27.24 12.51 38.36
CA LYS A 953 26.11 12.06 39.20
C LYS A 953 25.58 13.24 40.05
N PRO A 954 24.41 13.18 40.76
CA PRO A 954 23.35 12.15 40.82
C PRO A 954 22.04 12.77 40.25
N PRO A 955 20.85 13.03 40.88
CA PRO A 955 20.13 12.59 42.11
C PRO A 955 18.74 11.92 41.74
N PRO A 956 17.75 11.63 42.64
CA PRO A 956 16.95 10.38 42.51
C PRO A 956 15.41 10.43 42.78
N VAL A 957 14.80 9.23 42.98
CA VAL A 957 13.48 8.87 43.59
C VAL A 957 12.16 9.23 42.84
N ALA A 958 11.02 8.51 42.93
CA ALA A 958 10.64 7.36 43.79
C ALA A 958 9.56 6.37 43.22
N THR A 959 9.78 5.07 43.47
CA THR A 959 8.85 4.01 43.98
C THR A 959 7.49 3.61 43.36
N THR A 960 7.46 2.33 42.91
CA THR A 960 6.48 1.20 43.05
C THR A 960 5.52 1.20 44.28
N PRO A 961 4.40 0.40 44.34
CA PRO A 961 4.37 -1.05 43.99
C PRO A 961 3.06 -1.77 43.50
N LYS A 962 3.25 -3.08 43.28
CA LYS A 962 2.35 -4.25 43.02
C LYS A 962 1.43 -4.60 44.23
N PRO A 963 0.51 -5.61 44.22
CA PRO A 963 0.62 -7.01 43.69
C PRO A 963 -0.66 -7.51 42.94
N ASP A 964 -1.09 -8.78 43.05
CA ASP A 964 -0.78 -9.90 42.11
C ASP A 964 -1.91 -10.95 42.02
N ARG A 965 -2.02 -11.68 40.87
CA ARG A 965 -2.60 -13.05 40.69
C ARG A 965 -4.12 -13.22 40.95
N THR A 966 -4.89 -14.21 40.45
CA THR A 966 -4.78 -15.40 39.53
C THR A 966 -6.23 -15.87 39.24
N ASP A 967 -6.64 -16.58 38.17
CA ASP A 967 -6.08 -16.96 36.86
C ASP A 967 -7.25 -17.45 35.94
N GLY A 968 -6.98 -17.85 34.69
CA GLY A 968 -7.83 -18.76 33.91
C GLY A 968 -8.62 -18.19 32.71
N ALA A 969 -8.74 -19.02 31.67
CA ALA A 969 -9.53 -18.83 30.43
C ALA A 969 -10.22 -20.19 30.07
N PRO A 970 -11.06 -20.36 29.02
CA PRO A 970 -11.42 -19.42 27.94
C PRO A 970 -12.94 -19.35 27.55
N ASN A 971 -13.23 -18.54 26.53
CA ASN A 971 -14.33 -18.60 25.54
C ASN A 971 -15.76 -19.09 25.92
N ALA A 972 -16.78 -18.23 25.76
CA ALA A 972 -17.88 -18.44 24.80
C ALA A 972 -18.90 -17.26 24.74
N ASP A 973 -19.48 -17.12 23.54
CA ASP A 973 -20.62 -16.33 23.04
C ASP A 973 -21.75 -15.86 24.00
N GLY A 974 -22.47 -14.80 23.56
CA GLY A 974 -23.94 -14.74 23.77
C GLY A 974 -24.54 -13.45 24.36
N ASP A 975 -25.21 -12.66 23.50
CA ASP A 975 -26.32 -11.71 23.77
C ASP A 975 -26.52 -11.22 25.23
N THR A 976 -25.91 -10.07 25.54
CA THR A 976 -26.12 -9.35 26.80
C THR A 976 -27.15 -8.22 26.71
N LEU A 977 -27.50 -7.75 25.50
CA LEU A 977 -28.33 -6.57 25.31
C LEU A 977 -29.82 -6.85 25.64
N GLY A 978 -30.31 -8.03 25.27
CA GLY A 978 -31.69 -8.46 25.58
C GLY A 978 -31.99 -8.55 27.09
N ARG A 979 -30.97 -8.81 27.93
CA ARG A 979 -31.12 -8.90 29.40
C ARG A 979 -31.27 -7.53 30.07
N LEU A 980 -30.57 -6.50 29.58
CA LEU A 980 -30.63 -5.15 30.16
C LEU A 980 -32.01 -4.49 29.99
N LEU A 981 -32.65 -4.65 28.83
CA LEU A 981 -34.00 -4.14 28.58
C LEU A 981 -35.07 -4.80 29.45
N LYS A 982 -34.88 -6.06 29.85
CA LYS A 982 -35.82 -6.78 30.74
C LYS A 982 -35.62 -6.45 32.21
N ALA A 983 -34.41 -6.07 32.63
CA ALA A 983 -34.12 -5.65 34.00
C ALA A 983 -34.66 -4.25 34.33
N LYS A 984 -34.57 -3.29 33.39
CA LYS A 984 -35.01 -1.90 33.64
C LYS A 984 -36.53 -1.75 33.82
N ARG A 985 -37.34 -2.65 33.28
CA ARG A 985 -38.82 -2.55 33.30
C ARG A 985 -39.50 -2.99 34.61
N ASN A 986 -38.73 -3.45 35.60
CA ASN A 986 -39.23 -3.90 36.91
C ASN A 986 -38.78 -3.00 38.10
N ARG A 987 -38.22 -1.81 37.83
CA ARG A 987 -37.98 -0.76 38.83
C ARG A 987 -38.19 0.63 38.21
N ASN A 988 -39.44 1.09 38.30
CA ASN A 988 -40.00 2.38 37.84
C ASN A 988 -39.89 2.62 36.33
#